data_AF-A0A1U9NTC3-F1
#
_entry.id   AF-A0A1U9NTC3-F1
#
_cell.length_a   1.000
_cell.length_b   1.000
_cell.length_c   1.000
_cell.angle_alpha   90.00
_cell.angle_beta   90.00
_cell.angle_gamma   90.00
#
_symmetry.space_group_name_H-M   'P 1'
#
loop_
_entity.id
_entity.type
_entity.pdbx_description
1 polymer ?
#
loop_
_entity_poly.entity_id
_entity_poly.type
_entity_poly.pdbx_seq_one_letter_code
_entity_poly.pdbx_strand_id
1 'polypeptide(L)'
;MSVHHHYWQGSFVGDEEAGRRLAELPAAVEAALAAELETETVLAACDALSTALCDADHPVHGRLAAHLPEGEDPAVLAELGTLLGRRELTRKLRRELGGTAPGRLNRADPRETVYEAWAPVGLVAHIAPGNAATVAPLSIVEGLLAGNVNILKTSSADTLLTQHLMAELAALDPSGALAARIVVLRFPSSRQEWLRLMCAPADAVAVWGGEGAVEGVAAHVPAGCRLVEWGDRISFAYLTADAWSDAVVLGALADDVCLHEQQACSSPQVVYLDTEDEGEVFAFAERFAAVLGRRPPAVGAASAAEPDPAEAAELTTTELVARLEEHLGLTRVFAAPDGSWRVMADTRSPLTASPLHRSVWVKPLPRKRMIATLRPMRRYLQTAGIAGSPTDIAELSRTALAAGATRVTPVGAMLESYAGEPHDGVYALQRYSRRVAVQADPSLFATTACLDDLARPVVLPPPGGPLLGKEDVQEPARRLARADAELYFRSGGSTGAPALSVFSYDDYDTQMHAAARGLLAAGYDPVGDRTANLFYCGAMYGSFISFFSVLERLGGVQLPLSAGPDHRATAQALIDHGADTLFGMPSYLWQLLHAESDALRAYGGLRKVFYGGEHFTAEQQRTLRDTFGIEVIRSITYGSTDLGPLGYQCTESTGGVHHLHADLHTMEILDLAEDRPVAPGETGRLVFTTHARRGQHLGRYVIGDLGREVPGRCPCGRHAPRFELRGRTGDVMRVATYFLGHRRFLDLAGENGGHRGELQVRLDAADARERLTVRVERTGATDPERLREVFLAGYPELRSAVAERLLDLVVEAVDGASLDRSPTSGKLLAVVDTRR
;
A
#
# COMPACT_ATOMS: atom_id res chain seq x y z
N MET A 1 -7.77 20.95 39.35
CA MET A 1 -8.30 19.74 38.65
C MET A 1 -7.16 18.75 38.57
N SER A 2 -7.39 17.48 38.93
CA SER A 2 -6.35 16.45 39.04
C SER A 2 -5.57 16.33 37.74
N VAL A 3 -4.30 16.73 37.74
CA VAL A 3 -3.41 16.53 36.58
C VAL A 3 -3.04 15.05 36.59
N HIS A 4 -3.70 14.26 35.75
CA HIS A 4 -3.33 12.88 35.52
C HIS A 4 -2.06 12.86 34.67
N HIS A 5 -1.01 12.19 35.14
CA HIS A 5 0.32 12.22 34.50
C HIS A 5 0.55 11.07 33.52
N HIS A 6 -0.38 10.11 33.43
CA HIS A 6 -0.22 8.90 32.65
C HIS A 6 -1.47 8.61 31.83
N TYR A 7 -1.27 7.99 30.66
CA TYR A 7 -2.33 7.44 29.84
C TYR A 7 -2.19 5.92 29.81
N TRP A 8 -3.23 5.21 30.22
CA TRP A 8 -3.24 3.75 30.32
C TRP A 8 -4.52 3.21 29.70
N GLN A 9 -4.37 2.53 28.56
CA GLN A 9 -5.40 1.76 27.86
C GLN A 9 -6.78 2.44 27.81
N GLY A 10 -6.84 3.66 27.26
CA GLY A 10 -8.10 4.41 27.13
C GLY A 10 -8.41 5.36 28.29
N SER A 11 -7.61 5.37 29.36
CA SER A 11 -7.91 6.18 30.56
C SER A 11 -6.68 6.93 31.07
N PHE A 12 -6.90 8.15 31.58
CA PHE A 12 -5.88 8.89 32.30
C PHE A 12 -5.82 8.43 33.77
N VAL A 13 -4.63 8.13 34.27
CA VAL A 13 -4.41 7.61 35.63
C VAL A 13 -3.31 8.38 36.37
N GLY A 14 -3.33 8.32 37.70
CA GLY A 14 -2.27 8.86 38.56
C GLY A 14 -1.23 7.79 38.92
N ASP A 15 -0.17 8.22 39.61
CA ASP A 15 0.98 7.37 39.99
C ASP A 15 0.61 6.09 40.75
N GLU A 16 -0.32 6.17 41.71
CA GLU A 16 -0.70 5.01 42.53
C GLU A 16 -1.33 3.91 41.66
N GLU A 17 -2.27 4.30 40.80
CA GLU A 17 -2.96 3.38 39.91
C GLU A 17 -2.03 2.84 38.82
N ALA A 18 -1.16 3.69 38.24
CA ALA A 18 -0.17 3.24 37.27
C ALA A 18 0.83 2.24 37.89
N GLY A 19 1.24 2.46 39.15
CA GLY A 19 2.09 1.53 39.88
C GLY A 19 1.45 0.16 40.08
N ARG A 20 0.15 0.13 40.42
CA ARG A 20 -0.63 -1.13 40.52
C ARG A 20 -0.71 -1.84 39.16
N ARG A 21 -1.12 -1.12 38.11
CA ARG A 21 -1.29 -1.69 36.77
C ARG A 21 0.02 -2.17 36.14
N LEU A 22 1.15 -1.52 36.44
CA LEU A 22 2.49 -1.98 36.03
C LEU A 22 2.82 -3.37 36.58
N ALA A 23 2.41 -3.69 37.81
CA ALA A 23 2.60 -5.02 38.38
C ALA A 23 1.76 -6.10 37.68
N GLU A 24 0.64 -5.70 37.07
CA GLU A 24 -0.30 -6.55 36.33
C GLU A 24 -0.10 -6.47 34.79
N LEU A 25 0.95 -5.77 34.33
CA LEU A 25 1.22 -5.53 32.91
C LEU A 25 1.23 -6.82 32.07
N PRO A 26 1.83 -7.96 32.49
CA PRO A 26 1.79 -9.19 31.71
C PRO A 26 0.37 -9.67 31.37
N ALA A 27 -0.55 -9.63 32.33
CA ALA A 27 -1.93 -10.04 32.11
C ALA A 27 -2.68 -9.08 31.15
N ALA A 28 -2.40 -7.78 31.25
CA ALA A 28 -2.95 -6.79 30.33
C ALA A 28 -2.44 -6.99 28.90
N VAL A 29 -1.15 -7.36 28.73
CA VAL A 29 -0.56 -7.69 27.43
C VAL A 29 -1.18 -8.95 26.84
N GLU A 30 -1.32 -10.02 27.62
CA GLU A 30 -1.96 -11.27 27.19
C GLU A 30 -3.40 -11.02 26.69
N ALA A 31 -4.19 -10.25 27.44
CA ALA A 31 -5.55 -9.88 27.06
C ALA A 31 -5.59 -9.07 25.76
N ALA A 32 -4.66 -8.12 25.58
CA ALA A 32 -4.60 -7.31 24.37
C ALA A 32 -4.16 -8.13 23.14
N LEU A 33 -3.18 -9.03 23.28
CA LEU A 33 -2.69 -9.89 22.21
C LEU A 33 -3.67 -11.00 21.80
N ALA A 34 -4.61 -11.37 22.69
CA ALA A 34 -5.67 -12.32 22.37
C ALA A 34 -6.70 -11.77 21.36
N ALA A 35 -6.87 -10.46 21.31
CA ALA A 35 -7.59 -9.78 20.23
C ALA A 35 -6.61 -9.39 19.13
N GLU A 36 -7.00 -9.42 17.86
CA GLU A 36 -6.13 -8.93 16.79
C GLU A 36 -6.31 -7.43 16.54
N LEU A 37 -5.26 -6.78 16.04
CA LEU A 37 -5.30 -5.40 15.56
C LEU A 37 -5.10 -5.39 14.04
N GLU A 38 -6.15 -5.05 13.31
CA GLU A 38 -6.07 -4.89 11.85
C GLU A 38 -5.23 -3.65 11.49
N THR A 39 -4.30 -3.81 10.55
CA THR A 39 -3.45 -2.70 10.07
C THR A 39 -4.28 -1.52 9.55
N GLU A 40 -5.42 -1.81 8.91
CA GLU A 40 -6.32 -0.77 8.38
C GLU A 40 -6.94 0.08 9.51
N THR A 41 -7.23 -0.50 10.68
CA THR A 41 -7.71 0.26 11.84
C THR A 41 -6.68 1.30 12.28
N VAL A 42 -5.40 0.93 12.32
CA VAL A 42 -4.29 1.84 12.66
C VAL A 42 -4.17 2.94 11.61
N LEU A 43 -4.14 2.56 10.32
CA LEU A 43 -4.02 3.51 9.21
C LEU A 43 -5.18 4.51 9.18
N ALA A 44 -6.42 4.05 9.35
CA ALA A 44 -7.59 4.91 9.36
C ALA A 44 -7.60 5.91 10.53
N ALA A 45 -7.26 5.45 11.74
CA ALA A 45 -7.16 6.32 12.91
C ALA A 45 -6.04 7.35 12.76
N CYS A 46 -4.87 6.95 12.25
CA CYS A 46 -3.76 7.87 12.01
C CYS A 46 -4.08 8.90 10.91
N ASP A 47 -4.80 8.51 9.87
CA ASP A 47 -5.19 9.42 8.77
C ASP A 47 -6.21 10.48 9.22
N ALA A 48 -7.19 10.06 10.04
CA ALA A 48 -8.13 10.98 10.68
C ALA A 48 -7.41 11.95 11.63
N LEU A 49 -6.46 11.45 12.43
CA LEU A 49 -5.65 12.29 13.30
C LEU A 49 -4.73 13.24 12.51
N SER A 50 -4.12 12.76 11.42
CA SER A 50 -3.33 13.56 10.49
C SER A 50 -4.12 14.75 9.96
N THR A 51 -5.36 14.51 9.50
CA THR A 51 -6.26 15.59 9.04
C THR A 51 -6.49 16.61 10.15
N ALA A 52 -6.79 16.13 11.36
CA ALA A 52 -7.03 16.96 12.53
C ALA A 52 -5.79 17.75 13.02
N LEU A 53 -4.57 17.26 12.75
CA LEU A 53 -3.31 17.89 13.13
C LEU A 53 -2.82 18.91 12.10
N CYS A 54 -3.06 18.66 10.81
CA CYS A 54 -2.66 19.56 9.73
C CYS A 54 -3.59 20.77 9.58
N ASP A 55 -4.81 20.70 10.10
CA ASP A 55 -5.76 21.81 10.12
C ASP A 55 -5.65 22.60 11.45
N ALA A 56 -5.08 23.80 11.38
CA ALA A 56 -4.87 24.66 12.54
C ALA A 56 -6.19 25.11 13.20
N ASP A 57 -7.30 25.14 12.46
CA ASP A 57 -8.62 25.52 12.97
C ASP A 57 -9.37 24.32 13.60
N HIS A 58 -8.83 23.10 13.46
CA HIS A 58 -9.47 21.91 13.98
C HIS A 58 -9.41 21.86 15.53
N PRO A 59 -10.51 21.53 16.24
CA PRO A 59 -10.53 21.54 17.70
C PRO A 59 -9.49 20.65 18.40
N VAL A 60 -9.10 19.55 17.75
CA VAL A 60 -8.04 18.65 18.25
C VAL A 60 -6.67 19.34 18.20
N HIS A 61 -6.37 20.07 17.12
CA HIS A 61 -5.12 20.82 16.97
C HIS A 61 -4.95 21.81 18.13
N GLY A 62 -5.98 22.62 18.39
CA GLY A 62 -5.97 23.59 19.49
C GLY A 62 -5.79 22.95 20.88
N ARG A 63 -6.40 21.79 21.14
CA ARG A 63 -6.20 21.05 22.39
C ARG A 63 -4.78 20.54 22.55
N LEU A 64 -4.19 19.97 21.49
CA LEU A 64 -2.83 19.43 21.53
C LEU A 64 -1.77 20.53 21.57
N ALA A 65 -2.00 21.66 20.91
CA ALA A 65 -1.12 22.82 20.94
C ALA A 65 -0.91 23.34 22.38
N ALA A 66 -1.93 23.24 23.25
CA ALA A 66 -1.83 23.61 24.66
C ALA A 66 -0.88 22.70 25.49
N HIS A 67 -0.43 21.58 24.91
CA HIS A 67 0.50 20.66 25.54
C HIS A 67 1.90 20.69 24.91
N LEU A 68 2.16 21.56 23.94
CA LEU A 68 3.50 21.71 23.38
C LEU A 68 4.49 22.27 24.42
N PRO A 69 5.79 21.94 24.31
CA PRO A 69 6.82 22.60 25.10
C PRO A 69 6.77 24.13 24.96
N GLU A 70 7.15 24.84 26.02
CA GLU A 70 7.14 26.31 25.99
C GLU A 70 8.11 26.83 24.92
N GLY A 71 7.60 27.66 24.00
CA GLY A 71 8.37 28.20 22.89
C GLY A 71 8.43 27.31 21.64
N GLU A 72 7.86 26.10 21.66
CA GLU A 72 7.77 25.22 20.48
C GLU A 72 6.81 25.82 19.44
N ASP A 73 7.19 25.75 18.15
CA ASP A 73 6.33 26.20 17.06
C ASP A 73 5.15 25.23 16.88
N PRO A 74 3.88 25.70 16.92
CA PRO A 74 2.70 24.87 16.61
C PRO A 74 2.78 24.12 15.28
N ALA A 75 3.62 24.56 14.33
CA ALA A 75 3.90 23.86 13.07
C ALA A 75 4.36 22.40 13.28
N VAL A 76 4.97 22.05 14.43
CA VAL A 76 5.36 20.67 14.76
C VAL A 76 4.18 19.69 14.75
N LEU A 77 2.97 20.17 15.07
CA LEU A 77 1.77 19.34 14.99
C LEU A 77 1.41 19.01 13.54
N ALA A 78 1.54 19.97 12.62
CA ALA A 78 1.30 19.75 11.21
C ALA A 78 2.38 18.83 10.58
N GLU A 79 3.62 18.93 11.04
CA GLU A 79 4.69 17.99 10.69
C GLU A 79 4.34 16.57 11.14
N LEU A 80 3.96 16.40 12.40
CA LEU A 80 3.46 15.13 12.94
C LEU A 80 2.27 14.61 12.15
N GLY A 81 1.30 15.46 11.82
CA GLY A 81 0.17 15.09 10.98
C GLY A 81 0.62 14.52 9.64
N THR A 82 1.55 15.20 8.96
CA THR A 82 2.12 14.73 7.69
C THR A 82 2.77 13.35 7.81
N LEU A 83 3.51 13.09 8.88
CA LEU A 83 4.16 11.78 9.14
C LEU A 83 3.16 10.67 9.47
N LEU A 84 2.04 11.01 10.12
CA LEU A 84 0.95 10.09 10.46
C LEU A 84 -0.03 9.83 9.32
N GLY A 85 0.01 10.63 8.25
CA GLY A 85 -0.88 10.51 7.12
C GLY A 85 -0.79 9.12 6.45
N ARG A 86 -1.94 8.60 5.98
CA ARG A 86 -2.04 7.26 5.37
C ARG A 86 -1.01 7.02 4.28
N ARG A 87 -0.70 8.04 3.47
CA ARG A 87 0.27 7.94 2.37
C ARG A 87 1.67 7.56 2.88
N GLU A 88 2.14 8.23 3.93
CA GLU A 88 3.48 8.01 4.47
C GLU A 88 3.57 6.68 5.22
N LEU A 89 2.58 6.35 6.05
CA LEU A 89 2.54 5.08 6.78
C LEU A 89 2.42 3.87 5.85
N THR A 90 1.62 3.97 4.78
CA THR A 90 1.49 2.86 3.82
C THR A 90 2.76 2.67 3.00
N ARG A 91 3.46 3.77 2.64
CA ARG A 91 4.78 3.71 2.00
C ARG A 91 5.79 3.02 2.92
N LYS A 92 5.78 3.35 4.22
CA LYS A 92 6.62 2.72 5.25
C LYS A 92 6.33 1.22 5.37
N LEU A 93 5.07 0.81 5.53
CA LEU A 93 4.68 -0.61 5.57
C LEU A 93 5.20 -1.40 4.36
N ARG A 94 5.03 -0.88 3.15
CA ARG A 94 5.50 -1.54 1.93
C ARG A 94 7.03 -1.65 1.89
N ARG A 95 7.73 -0.58 2.22
CA ARG A 95 9.20 -0.56 2.16
C ARG A 95 9.84 -1.42 3.24
N GLU A 96 9.28 -1.44 4.44
CA GLU A 96 9.85 -2.16 5.57
C GLU A 96 9.37 -3.61 5.66
N LEU A 97 8.09 -3.88 5.33
CA LEU A 97 7.45 -5.19 5.51
C LEU A 97 6.93 -5.83 4.21
N GLY A 98 7.04 -5.16 3.06
CA GLY A 98 6.73 -5.74 1.75
C GLY A 98 5.27 -5.67 1.31
N GLY A 99 4.37 -5.03 2.07
CA GLY A 99 2.96 -4.92 1.72
C GLY A 99 2.16 -4.00 2.65
N THR A 100 0.87 -3.78 2.34
CA THR A 100 -0.03 -2.94 3.16
C THR A 100 -0.75 -3.72 4.26
N ALA A 101 -0.83 -5.04 4.13
CA ALA A 101 -1.39 -5.94 5.13
C ALA A 101 -0.37 -7.05 5.47
N PRO A 102 0.82 -6.69 5.98
CA PRO A 102 1.93 -7.63 6.19
C PRO A 102 1.62 -8.70 7.25
N GLY A 103 0.60 -8.47 8.08
CA GLY A 103 0.09 -9.41 9.08
C GLY A 103 -0.59 -10.65 8.52
N ARG A 104 -0.97 -10.64 7.24
CA ARG A 104 -1.76 -11.72 6.66
C ARG A 104 -0.90 -12.89 6.17
N LEU A 105 -1.28 -14.10 6.54
CA LEU A 105 -0.63 -15.36 6.15
C LEU A 105 -0.92 -15.68 4.68
N ASN A 106 -0.14 -15.08 3.79
CA ASN A 106 -0.20 -15.30 2.35
C ASN A 106 0.92 -16.25 1.90
N ARG A 107 0.74 -16.91 0.76
CA ARG A 107 1.82 -17.67 0.14
C ARG A 107 2.92 -16.75 -0.39
N ALA A 108 4.15 -16.98 0.04
CA ALA A 108 5.31 -16.28 -0.50
C ALA A 108 5.66 -16.78 -1.90
N ASP A 109 5.56 -18.09 -2.12
CA ASP A 109 5.55 -18.70 -3.45
C ASP A 109 4.16 -19.32 -3.70
N PRO A 110 3.36 -18.80 -4.65
CA PRO A 110 2.03 -19.34 -4.93
C PRO A 110 2.02 -20.81 -5.37
N ARG A 111 3.16 -21.35 -5.82
CA ARG A 111 3.33 -22.76 -6.22
C ARG A 111 3.42 -23.71 -5.03
N GLU A 112 3.66 -23.19 -3.84
CA GLU A 112 3.80 -23.96 -2.61
C GLU A 112 2.64 -23.68 -1.64
N THR A 113 2.41 -24.59 -0.69
CA THR A 113 1.45 -24.39 0.42
C THR A 113 2.17 -23.94 1.70
N VAL A 114 3.09 -22.99 1.53
CA VAL A 114 3.83 -22.33 2.60
C VAL A 114 3.31 -20.89 2.72
N TYR A 115 2.77 -20.56 3.87
CA TYR A 115 2.22 -19.24 4.17
C TYR A 115 3.16 -18.51 5.11
N GLU A 116 3.43 -17.25 4.83
CA GLU A 116 4.29 -16.42 5.64
C GLU A 116 3.63 -15.08 5.93
N ALA A 117 3.92 -14.52 7.10
CA ALA A 117 3.45 -13.21 7.52
C ALA A 117 4.48 -12.52 8.42
N TRP A 118 4.28 -11.24 8.65
CA TRP A 118 4.87 -10.52 9.76
C TRP A 118 3.92 -10.59 10.97
N ALA A 119 4.44 -10.94 12.14
CA ALA A 119 3.70 -10.93 13.37
C ALA A 119 4.32 -9.94 14.37
N PRO A 120 3.55 -9.40 15.33
CA PRO A 120 4.11 -8.63 16.42
C PRO A 120 5.14 -9.45 17.21
N VAL A 121 6.10 -8.75 17.81
CA VAL A 121 6.96 -9.37 18.84
C VAL A 121 6.20 -9.61 20.13
N GLY A 122 5.20 -8.78 20.44
CA GLY A 122 4.37 -8.88 21.64
C GLY A 122 4.27 -7.53 22.34
N LEU A 123 4.99 -7.35 23.45
CA LEU A 123 5.14 -6.07 24.15
C LEU A 123 6.42 -5.34 23.70
N VAL A 124 6.26 -4.09 23.26
CA VAL A 124 7.37 -3.17 23.00
C VAL A 124 7.42 -2.09 24.08
N ALA A 125 8.52 -2.03 24.80
CA ALA A 125 8.82 -0.97 25.76
C ALA A 125 9.67 0.12 25.09
N HIS A 126 9.16 1.35 25.07
CA HIS A 126 9.78 2.48 24.39
C HIS A 126 10.32 3.48 25.42
N ILE A 127 11.58 3.86 25.30
CA ILE A 127 12.21 4.91 26.11
C ILE A 127 12.54 6.05 25.15
N ALA A 128 11.71 7.09 25.14
CA ALA A 128 11.87 8.23 24.24
C ALA A 128 12.78 9.31 24.86
N PRO A 129 13.44 10.13 24.01
CA PRO A 129 14.25 11.23 24.50
C PRO A 129 13.34 12.40 24.92
N GLY A 130 13.80 13.23 25.86
CA GLY A 130 13.00 14.35 26.38
C GLY A 130 13.04 15.63 25.53
N ASN A 131 13.82 15.65 24.45
CA ASN A 131 14.11 16.83 23.64
C ASN A 131 13.57 16.73 22.19
N ALA A 132 12.79 15.69 21.86
CA ALA A 132 12.23 15.50 20.53
C ALA A 132 10.74 15.13 20.61
N ALA A 133 9.87 16.12 20.43
CA ALA A 133 8.42 15.98 20.58
C ALA A 133 7.79 14.97 19.61
N THR A 134 8.44 14.69 18.48
CA THR A 134 7.90 13.81 17.42
C THR A 134 8.22 12.33 17.61
N VAL A 135 9.35 12.00 18.26
CA VAL A 135 9.88 10.64 18.36
C VAL A 135 8.94 9.71 19.15
N ALA A 136 8.47 10.18 20.30
CA ALA A 136 7.63 9.39 21.20
C ALA A 136 6.30 8.93 20.55
N PRO A 137 5.48 9.83 19.95
CA PRO A 137 4.28 9.44 19.21
C PRO A 137 4.56 8.47 18.05
N LEU A 138 5.59 8.75 17.24
CA LEU A 138 5.91 7.93 16.06
C LEU A 138 6.34 6.51 16.46
N SER A 139 7.14 6.35 17.51
CA SER A 139 7.57 5.03 17.99
C SER A 139 6.39 4.15 18.44
N ILE A 140 5.35 4.73 19.06
CA ILE A 140 4.12 4.00 19.40
C ILE A 140 3.36 3.60 18.13
N VAL A 141 3.21 4.52 17.17
CA VAL A 141 2.49 4.25 15.92
C VAL A 141 3.19 3.15 15.11
N GLU A 142 4.51 3.15 15.05
CA GLU A 142 5.30 2.06 14.47
C GLU A 142 5.05 0.72 15.18
N GLY A 143 5.01 0.73 16.52
CA GLY A 143 4.67 -0.44 17.31
C GLY A 143 3.24 -0.96 17.05
N LEU A 144 2.26 -0.06 16.90
CA LEU A 144 0.86 -0.38 16.56
C LEU A 144 0.72 -0.94 15.14
N LEU A 145 1.43 -0.37 14.16
CA LEU A 145 1.47 -0.87 12.78
C LEU A 145 2.04 -2.29 12.70
N ALA A 146 3.00 -2.61 13.59
CA ALA A 146 3.53 -3.95 13.77
C ALA A 146 2.61 -4.89 14.60
N GLY A 147 1.50 -4.38 15.15
CA GLY A 147 0.49 -5.12 15.91
C GLY A 147 0.77 -5.26 17.42
N ASN A 148 1.78 -4.59 17.95
CA ASN A 148 2.27 -4.78 19.31
C ASN A 148 1.41 -4.05 20.36
N VAL A 149 1.56 -4.49 21.62
CA VAL A 149 1.23 -3.68 22.80
C VAL A 149 2.41 -2.77 23.08
N ASN A 150 2.15 -1.49 23.34
CA ASN A 150 3.18 -0.46 23.47
C ASN A 150 3.11 0.18 24.85
N ILE A 151 4.22 0.15 25.56
CA ILE A 151 4.43 0.92 26.79
C ILE A 151 5.55 1.90 26.57
N LEU A 152 5.27 3.20 26.67
CA LEU A 152 6.22 4.28 26.45
C LEU A 152 6.51 4.98 27.77
N LYS A 153 7.80 5.26 28.03
CA LYS A 153 8.25 6.19 29.06
C LYS A 153 8.66 7.52 28.42
N THR A 154 8.04 8.61 28.86
CA THR A 154 8.52 9.98 28.61
C THR A 154 9.27 10.53 29.83
N SER A 155 10.13 11.53 29.61
CA SER A 155 10.88 12.18 30.68
C SER A 155 9.95 12.93 31.64
N SER A 156 10.34 13.04 32.93
CA SER A 156 9.61 13.90 33.87
C SER A 156 9.68 15.38 33.50
N ALA A 157 10.70 15.80 32.75
CA ALA A 157 10.82 17.17 32.23
C ALA A 157 9.96 17.42 30.98
N ASP A 158 9.45 16.36 30.36
CA ASP A 158 8.65 16.42 29.13
C ASP A 158 7.22 16.93 29.41
N THR A 159 6.51 17.36 28.37
CA THR A 159 5.11 17.78 28.48
C THR A 159 4.16 16.57 28.51
N LEU A 160 2.85 16.83 28.43
CA LEU A 160 1.82 15.79 28.31
C LEU A 160 1.36 15.57 26.85
N LEU A 161 2.08 16.13 25.88
CA LEU A 161 1.69 16.08 24.47
C LEU A 161 1.43 14.65 24.00
N THR A 162 2.38 13.73 24.24
CA THR A 162 2.27 12.35 23.79
C THR A 162 1.07 11.62 24.39
N GLN A 163 0.81 11.82 25.68
CA GLN A 163 -0.32 11.22 26.39
C GLN A 163 -1.65 11.65 25.76
N HIS A 164 -1.81 12.95 25.51
CA HIS A 164 -3.03 13.49 24.90
C HIS A 164 -3.16 13.12 23.43
N LEU A 165 -2.06 13.11 22.67
CA LEU A 165 -2.07 12.71 21.26
C LEU A 165 -2.46 11.24 21.11
N MET A 166 -1.90 10.36 21.95
CA MET A 166 -2.29 8.95 21.99
C MET A 166 -3.75 8.73 22.44
N ALA A 167 -4.27 9.59 23.32
CA ALA A 167 -5.67 9.55 23.72
C ALA A 167 -6.61 9.92 22.57
N GLU A 168 -6.28 10.95 21.78
CA GLU A 168 -7.03 11.33 20.58
C GLU A 168 -6.96 10.21 19.51
N LEU A 169 -5.78 9.61 19.30
CA LEU A 169 -5.62 8.47 18.39
C LEU A 169 -6.51 7.28 18.79
N ALA A 170 -6.47 6.91 20.08
CA ALA A 170 -7.26 5.79 20.59
C ALA A 170 -8.78 6.05 20.50
N ALA A 171 -9.22 7.30 20.63
CA ALA A 171 -10.64 7.67 20.53
C ALA A 171 -11.18 7.56 19.08
N LEU A 172 -10.30 7.56 18.07
CA LEU A 172 -10.66 7.39 16.66
C LEU A 172 -10.90 5.92 16.27
N ASP A 173 -10.68 4.97 17.18
CA ASP A 173 -11.02 3.56 17.02
C ASP A 173 -12.19 3.15 17.95
N PRO A 174 -13.43 3.06 17.44
CA PRO A 174 -14.60 2.68 18.23
C PRO A 174 -14.53 1.26 18.81
N SER A 175 -13.68 0.37 18.26
CA SER A 175 -13.54 -1.00 18.76
C SER A 175 -12.75 -1.07 20.07
N GLY A 176 -11.96 -0.05 20.38
CA GLY A 176 -11.06 -0.01 21.54
C GLY A 176 -9.78 -0.84 21.38
N ALA A 177 -9.52 -1.42 20.20
CA ALA A 177 -8.34 -2.23 19.92
C ALA A 177 -7.04 -1.43 20.01
N LEU A 178 -7.05 -0.17 19.58
CA LEU A 178 -5.94 0.78 19.76
C LEU A 178 -5.74 1.13 21.22
N ALA A 179 -6.81 1.54 21.91
CA ALA A 179 -6.76 1.90 23.32
C ALA A 179 -6.11 0.77 24.13
N ALA A 180 -6.56 -0.48 23.96
CA ALA A 180 -6.02 -1.65 24.68
C ALA A 180 -4.50 -1.88 24.50
N ARG A 181 -3.86 -1.25 23.51
CA ARG A 181 -2.44 -1.43 23.18
C ARG A 181 -1.55 -0.24 23.51
N ILE A 182 -2.09 0.83 24.10
CA ILE A 182 -1.34 2.05 24.34
C ILE A 182 -1.22 2.34 25.83
N VAL A 183 0.01 2.42 26.31
CA VAL A 183 0.37 2.87 27.65
C VAL A 183 1.47 3.93 27.52
N VAL A 184 1.26 5.11 28.10
CA VAL A 184 2.22 6.22 28.12
C VAL A 184 2.40 6.69 29.56
N LEU A 185 3.59 6.48 30.10
CA LEU A 185 3.98 6.79 31.46
C LEU A 185 5.00 7.93 31.47
N ARG A 186 4.84 8.87 32.39
CA ARG A 186 5.75 10.01 32.58
C ARG A 186 6.42 9.89 33.93
N PHE A 187 7.69 9.52 33.98
CA PHE A 187 8.40 9.35 35.25
C PHE A 187 9.92 9.48 35.07
N PRO A 188 10.66 9.91 36.11
CA PRO A 188 12.10 10.08 36.02
C PRO A 188 12.82 8.72 35.94
N SER A 189 13.94 8.67 35.22
CA SER A 189 14.78 7.46 35.12
C SER A 189 15.29 6.96 36.49
N SER A 190 15.29 7.79 37.53
CA SER A 190 15.64 7.37 38.89
C SER A 190 14.64 6.36 39.49
N ARG A 191 13.42 6.24 38.96
CA ARG A 191 12.42 5.25 39.39
C ARG A 191 12.69 3.88 38.77
N GLN A 192 13.80 3.26 39.19
CA GLN A 192 14.33 2.00 38.66
C GLN A 192 13.34 0.84 38.76
N GLU A 193 12.50 0.80 39.80
CA GLU A 193 11.47 -0.23 39.94
C GLU A 193 10.47 -0.21 38.77
N TRP A 194 10.04 0.96 38.32
CA TRP A 194 9.11 1.09 37.20
C TRP A 194 9.77 0.75 35.87
N LEU A 195 11.03 1.14 35.66
CA LEU A 195 11.81 0.71 34.50
C LEU A 195 11.89 -0.83 34.45
N ARG A 196 12.18 -1.47 35.58
CA ARG A 196 12.23 -2.93 35.68
C ARG A 196 10.86 -3.56 35.38
N LEU A 197 9.77 -3.07 35.98
CA LEU A 197 8.42 -3.60 35.75
C LEU A 197 7.96 -3.45 34.29
N MET A 198 8.37 -2.36 33.64
CA MET A 198 8.10 -2.08 32.24
C MET A 198 8.93 -2.96 31.28
N CYS A 199 10.23 -3.14 31.54
CA CYS A 199 11.14 -3.84 30.63
C CYS A 199 11.15 -5.37 30.84
N ALA A 200 10.93 -5.86 32.06
CA ALA A 200 11.01 -7.28 32.37
C ALA A 200 10.04 -8.17 31.56
N PRO A 201 8.79 -7.76 31.27
CA PRO A 201 7.89 -8.54 30.42
C PRO A 201 7.98 -8.19 28.93
N ALA A 202 8.89 -7.29 28.52
CA ALA A 202 8.95 -6.81 27.15
C ALA A 202 9.64 -7.83 26.21
N ASP A 203 9.10 -7.98 25.00
CA ASP A 203 9.69 -8.79 23.93
C ASP A 203 10.71 -7.96 23.11
N ALA A 204 10.52 -6.64 23.09
CA ALA A 204 11.50 -5.68 22.58
C ALA A 204 11.54 -4.42 23.45
N VAL A 205 12.73 -3.84 23.59
CA VAL A 205 12.95 -2.53 24.22
C VAL A 205 13.59 -1.60 23.20
N ALA A 206 12.88 -0.54 22.82
CA ALA A 206 13.40 0.54 21.99
C ALA A 206 13.88 1.68 22.88
N VAL A 207 15.15 2.04 22.78
CA VAL A 207 15.76 3.09 23.61
C VAL A 207 16.39 4.17 22.73
N TRP A 208 15.97 5.40 22.98
CA TRP A 208 16.53 6.61 22.39
C TRP A 208 17.37 7.34 23.42
N GLY A 209 18.60 7.68 23.06
CA GLY A 209 19.51 8.48 23.87
C GLY A 209 20.94 7.93 23.90
N GLY A 210 21.82 8.69 24.55
CA GLY A 210 23.25 8.38 24.59
C GLY A 210 23.63 7.10 25.35
N GLU A 211 24.92 6.76 25.30
CA GLU A 211 25.47 5.48 25.78
C GLU A 211 25.06 5.16 27.23
N GLY A 212 25.13 6.13 28.14
CA GLY A 212 24.72 5.92 29.53
C GLY A 212 23.22 5.65 29.71
N ALA A 213 22.37 6.22 28.86
CA ALA A 213 20.93 5.92 28.88
C ALA A 213 20.65 4.51 28.36
N VAL A 214 21.33 4.12 27.28
CA VAL A 214 21.26 2.76 26.72
C VAL A 214 21.74 1.73 27.75
N GLU A 215 22.91 1.92 28.36
CA GLU A 215 23.43 1.03 29.40
C GLU A 215 22.48 0.90 30.59
N GLY A 216 21.94 2.03 31.07
CA GLY A 216 21.01 2.07 32.19
C GLY A 216 19.71 1.31 31.91
N VAL A 217 19.20 1.36 30.68
CA VAL A 217 18.01 0.60 30.26
C VAL A 217 18.36 -0.86 30.00
N ALA A 218 19.49 -1.15 29.34
CA ALA A 218 19.95 -2.49 29.01
C ALA A 218 20.09 -3.40 30.24
N ALA A 219 20.42 -2.83 31.40
CA ALA A 219 20.46 -3.56 32.68
C ALA A 219 19.11 -4.17 33.10
N HIS A 220 17.98 -3.66 32.59
CA HIS A 220 16.63 -4.16 32.86
C HIS A 220 16.07 -5.05 31.74
N VAL A 221 16.81 -5.22 30.64
CA VAL A 221 16.37 -5.99 29.48
C VAL A 221 16.63 -7.47 29.72
N PRO A 222 15.61 -8.34 29.70
CA PRO A 222 15.80 -9.76 29.94
C PRO A 222 16.49 -10.45 28.75
N ALA A 223 17.14 -11.59 29.02
CA ALA A 223 17.75 -12.39 27.96
C ALA A 223 16.70 -12.86 26.93
N GLY A 224 17.00 -12.69 25.64
CA GLY A 224 16.08 -13.02 24.54
C GLY A 224 15.17 -11.87 24.11
N CYS A 225 15.04 -10.81 24.93
CA CYS A 225 14.40 -9.56 24.51
C CYS A 225 15.29 -8.80 23.52
N ARG A 226 14.66 -8.18 22.53
CA ARG A 226 15.37 -7.39 21.51
C ARG A 226 15.65 -5.98 22.04
N LEU A 227 16.92 -5.63 22.20
CA LEU A 227 17.31 -4.25 22.43
C LEU A 227 17.45 -3.53 21.07
N VAL A 228 16.65 -2.49 20.85
CA VAL A 228 16.67 -1.64 19.66
C VAL A 228 17.23 -0.28 20.07
N GLU A 229 18.48 -0.04 19.69
CA GLU A 229 19.25 1.12 20.13
C GLU A 229 19.22 2.24 19.09
N TRP A 230 18.69 3.39 19.49
CA TRP A 230 18.72 4.65 18.75
C TRP A 230 19.65 5.61 19.49
N GLY A 231 20.94 5.28 19.43
CA GLY A 231 22.00 5.99 20.15
C GLY A 231 22.58 7.18 19.41
N ASP A 232 23.49 7.88 20.08
CA ASP A 232 24.20 9.02 19.50
C ASP A 232 24.98 8.62 18.24
N ARG A 233 24.80 9.41 17.18
CA ARG A 233 25.47 9.19 15.91
C ARG A 233 26.40 10.35 15.58
N ILE A 234 27.43 10.01 14.82
CA ILE A 234 28.43 10.93 14.30
C ILE A 234 28.39 10.86 12.79
N SER A 235 28.21 12.03 12.19
CA SER A 235 28.25 12.23 10.75
C SER A 235 29.49 13.04 10.37
N PHE A 236 29.98 12.83 9.15
CA PHE A 236 31.18 13.50 8.65
C PHE A 236 31.04 13.89 7.18
N ALA A 237 31.75 14.93 6.77
CA ALA A 237 31.95 15.26 5.37
C ALA A 237 33.29 14.73 4.88
N TYR A 238 33.40 14.37 3.62
CA TYR A 238 34.63 13.93 2.97
C TYR A 238 34.78 14.62 1.62
N LEU A 239 35.85 15.39 1.47
CA LEU A 239 36.11 16.21 0.29
C LEU A 239 37.36 15.72 -0.43
N THR A 240 37.21 15.48 -1.74
CA THR A 240 38.35 15.27 -2.63
C THR A 240 39.09 16.57 -2.92
N ALA A 241 40.31 16.47 -3.46
CA ALA A 241 41.16 17.62 -3.73
C ALA A 241 40.51 18.69 -4.62
N ASP A 242 39.75 18.27 -5.64
CA ASP A 242 39.06 19.18 -6.54
C ASP A 242 37.84 19.85 -5.88
N ALA A 243 37.23 19.20 -4.87
CA ALA A 243 36.01 19.67 -4.23
C ALA A 243 36.26 20.62 -3.05
N TRP A 244 37.36 20.47 -2.31
CA TRP A 244 37.61 21.26 -1.10
C TRP A 244 38.00 22.73 -1.37
N SER A 245 38.16 23.10 -2.64
CA SER A 245 38.44 24.46 -3.10
C SER A 245 37.23 25.08 -3.81
N ASP A 246 36.17 24.30 -4.04
CA ASP A 246 34.96 24.76 -4.71
C ASP A 246 34.09 25.59 -3.76
N ALA A 247 33.80 26.84 -4.17
CA ALA A 247 33.04 27.77 -3.35
C ALA A 247 31.59 27.33 -3.08
N VAL A 248 30.97 26.61 -4.02
CA VAL A 248 29.62 26.05 -3.86
C VAL A 248 29.64 24.93 -2.83
N VAL A 249 30.62 24.03 -2.91
CA VAL A 249 30.78 22.93 -1.94
C VAL A 249 31.04 23.46 -0.53
N LEU A 250 31.93 24.47 -0.38
CA LEU A 250 32.18 25.10 0.92
C LEU A 250 30.93 25.80 1.47
N GLY A 251 30.17 26.47 0.60
CA GLY A 251 28.90 27.09 0.97
C GLY A 251 27.90 26.07 1.50
N ALA A 252 27.71 24.98 0.75
CA ALA A 252 26.83 23.87 1.10
C ALA A 252 27.24 23.16 2.40
N LEU A 253 28.54 22.92 2.60
CA LEU A 253 29.06 22.35 3.84
C LEU A 253 28.80 23.26 5.05
N ALA A 254 28.97 24.57 4.87
CA ALA A 254 28.65 25.53 5.93
C ALA A 254 27.16 25.55 6.27
N ASP A 255 26.28 25.29 5.30
CA ASP A 255 24.84 25.16 5.54
C ASP A 255 24.55 23.89 6.36
N ASP A 256 25.14 22.73 6.00
CA ASP A 256 25.02 21.48 6.77
C ASP A 256 25.51 21.63 8.23
N VAL A 257 26.59 22.40 8.47
CA VAL A 257 27.11 22.66 9.83
C VAL A 257 26.19 23.59 10.63
N CYS A 258 25.57 24.58 9.98
CA CYS A 258 24.78 25.61 10.66
C CYS A 258 23.33 25.20 10.93
N LEU A 259 22.74 24.34 10.10
CA LEU A 259 21.36 23.91 10.28
C LEU A 259 21.18 23.22 11.64
N HIS A 260 20.12 23.62 12.34
CA HIS A 260 19.80 23.16 13.70
C HIS A 260 20.97 23.27 14.70
N GLU A 261 21.88 24.24 14.50
CA GLU A 261 23.09 24.43 15.32
C GLU A 261 23.92 23.14 15.49
N GLN A 262 23.94 22.29 14.46
CA GLN A 262 24.66 21.00 14.41
C GLN A 262 24.10 19.90 15.34
N GLN A 263 22.93 20.11 15.95
CA GLN A 263 22.33 19.18 16.92
C GLN A 263 21.72 17.92 16.28
N ALA A 264 21.46 17.94 14.96
CA ALA A 264 20.96 16.76 14.27
C ALA A 264 22.05 15.69 14.15
N CYS A 265 21.68 14.41 14.33
CA CYS A 265 22.57 13.25 14.18
C CYS A 265 23.28 13.17 12.81
N SER A 266 22.65 13.74 11.78
CA SER A 266 23.15 13.83 10.41
C SER A 266 24.11 14.99 10.16
N SER A 267 24.27 15.92 11.10
CA SER A 267 25.15 17.10 10.95
C SER A 267 26.62 16.68 10.95
N PRO A 268 27.46 17.22 10.04
CA PRO A 268 28.88 16.88 9.99
C PRO A 268 29.61 17.41 11.23
N GLN A 269 30.20 16.53 12.01
CA GLN A 269 31.06 16.88 13.14
C GLN A 269 32.55 16.94 12.75
N VAL A 270 32.92 16.22 11.68
CA VAL A 270 34.26 16.18 11.13
C VAL A 270 34.21 16.37 9.62
N VAL A 271 35.12 17.17 9.08
CA VAL A 271 35.37 17.34 7.65
C VAL A 271 36.72 16.71 7.34
N TYR A 272 36.68 15.62 6.59
CA TYR A 272 37.86 14.93 6.11
C TYR A 272 38.28 15.44 4.74
N LEU A 273 39.58 15.66 4.59
CA LEU A 273 40.21 15.99 3.32
C LEU A 273 40.98 14.77 2.82
N ASP A 274 40.77 14.39 1.56
CA ASP A 274 41.52 13.33 0.87
C ASP A 274 43.00 13.70 0.63
N THR A 275 43.77 13.86 1.71
CA THR A 275 45.17 14.30 1.69
C THR A 275 45.99 13.71 2.83
N GLU A 276 47.31 13.68 2.61
CA GLU A 276 48.33 13.46 3.64
C GLU A 276 49.03 14.77 4.04
N ASP A 277 48.76 15.89 3.36
CA ASP A 277 49.43 17.17 3.57
C ASP A 277 48.72 18.00 4.66
N GLU A 278 49.41 18.16 5.80
CA GLU A 278 48.95 18.97 6.93
C GLU A 278 48.75 20.46 6.57
N GLY A 279 49.54 20.98 5.63
CA GLY A 279 49.41 22.35 5.14
C GLY A 279 48.10 22.58 4.40
N GLU A 280 47.63 21.60 3.62
CA GLU A 280 46.33 21.66 2.94
C GLU A 280 45.17 21.67 3.95
N VAL A 281 45.29 20.93 5.06
CA VAL A 281 44.30 20.91 6.15
C VAL A 281 44.16 22.29 6.78
N PHE A 282 45.28 22.93 7.16
CA PHE A 282 45.24 24.27 7.74
C PHE A 282 44.75 25.32 6.76
N ALA A 283 45.19 25.25 5.50
CA ALA A 283 44.76 26.18 4.46
C ALA A 283 43.26 26.05 4.15
N PHE A 284 42.72 24.83 4.13
CA PHE A 284 41.29 24.60 4.02
C PHE A 284 40.54 25.17 5.21
N ALA A 285 40.98 24.89 6.44
CA ALA A 285 40.29 25.33 7.65
C ALA A 285 40.17 26.86 7.72
N GLU A 286 41.21 27.59 7.32
CA GLU A 286 41.17 29.06 7.22
C GLU A 286 40.13 29.54 6.20
N ARG A 287 40.12 28.94 4.99
CA ARG A 287 39.13 29.26 3.95
C ARG A 287 37.71 28.96 4.41
N PHE A 288 37.50 27.78 5.01
CA PHE A 288 36.19 27.35 5.47
C PHE A 288 35.69 28.20 6.65
N ALA A 289 36.57 28.61 7.58
CA ALA A 289 36.22 29.54 8.65
C ALA A 289 35.68 30.87 8.11
N ALA A 290 36.27 31.40 7.03
CA ALA A 290 35.77 32.61 6.38
C ALA A 290 34.39 32.42 5.72
N VAL A 291 34.05 31.21 5.29
CA VAL A 291 32.72 30.87 4.76
C VAL A 291 31.71 30.68 5.90
N LEU A 292 32.06 29.90 6.92
CA LEU A 292 31.21 29.63 8.08
C LEU A 292 30.85 30.91 8.82
N GLY A 293 31.81 31.81 9.01
CA GLY A 293 31.60 33.09 9.68
C GLY A 293 30.71 34.09 8.93
N ARG A 294 30.35 33.83 7.67
CA ARG A 294 29.35 34.61 6.93
C ARG A 294 27.94 34.08 7.10
N ARG A 295 27.76 32.89 7.68
CA ARG A 295 26.43 32.30 7.89
C ARG A 295 25.81 32.89 9.16
N PRO A 296 24.57 33.40 9.10
CA PRO A 296 23.88 33.86 10.29
C PRO A 296 23.62 32.66 11.24
N PRO A 297 23.46 32.90 12.55
CA PRO A 297 22.93 31.88 13.46
C PRO A 297 21.54 31.41 13.01
N ALA A 298 21.18 30.18 13.33
CA ALA A 298 19.88 29.62 12.96
C ALA A 298 18.73 30.46 13.57
N VAL A 299 17.69 30.70 12.77
CA VAL A 299 16.52 31.50 13.16
C VAL A 299 15.41 30.55 13.61
N GLY A 300 15.11 30.47 14.91
CA GLY A 300 14.02 29.64 15.47
C GLY A 300 14.24 29.25 16.94
N ALA A 301 13.15 29.05 17.70
CA ALA A 301 13.18 28.90 19.17
C ALA A 301 13.86 27.63 19.71
N ALA A 302 13.89 26.52 18.94
CA ALA A 302 14.57 25.29 19.36
C ALA A 302 16.09 25.29 19.08
N SER A 303 16.56 26.12 18.15
CA SER A 303 17.99 26.28 17.84
C SER A 303 18.64 27.47 18.54
N ALA A 304 17.87 28.23 19.33
CA ALA A 304 18.32 29.41 20.06
C ALA A 304 18.52 29.15 21.56
N ALA A 305 18.39 27.89 22.02
CA ALA A 305 18.71 27.55 23.40
C ALA A 305 20.21 27.76 23.63
N GLU A 306 20.55 28.61 24.61
CA GLU A 306 21.94 28.71 25.06
C GLU A 306 22.42 27.33 25.52
N PRO A 307 23.67 26.95 25.19
CA PRO A 307 24.22 25.68 25.63
C PRO A 307 24.11 25.59 27.15
N ASP A 308 23.74 24.41 27.65
CA ASP A 308 23.69 24.19 29.08
C ASP A 308 25.10 24.31 29.71
N PRO A 309 25.23 24.41 31.04
CA PRO A 309 26.54 24.58 31.66
C PRO A 309 27.57 23.47 31.33
N ALA A 310 27.12 22.25 31.04
CA ALA A 310 27.98 21.15 30.65
C ALA A 310 28.40 21.28 29.17
N GLU A 311 27.47 21.59 28.27
CA GLU A 311 27.75 21.88 26.86
C GLU A 311 28.71 23.08 26.70
N ALA A 312 28.47 24.16 27.46
CA ALA A 312 29.34 25.33 27.48
C ALA A 312 30.75 25.02 28.01
N ALA A 313 30.85 24.15 29.02
CA ALA A 313 32.13 23.68 29.53
C ALA A 313 32.87 22.81 28.52
N GLU A 314 32.17 21.93 27.79
CA GLU A 314 32.74 21.08 26.75
C GLU A 314 33.24 21.90 25.56
N LEU A 315 32.45 22.88 25.09
CA LEU A 315 32.85 23.85 24.07
C LEU A 315 34.15 24.57 24.45
N THR A 316 34.17 25.13 25.66
CA THR A 316 35.33 25.89 26.17
C THR A 316 36.56 25.01 26.32
N THR A 317 36.39 23.82 26.90
CA THR A 317 37.49 22.88 27.14
C THR A 317 38.09 22.40 25.83
N THR A 318 37.24 21.99 24.89
CA THR A 318 37.68 21.51 23.56
C THR A 318 38.46 22.59 22.82
N GLU A 319 37.95 23.83 22.79
CA GLU A 319 38.64 24.93 22.12
C GLU A 319 40.00 25.25 22.77
N LEU A 320 40.06 25.34 24.10
CA LEU A 320 41.30 25.68 24.80
C LEU A 320 42.37 24.59 24.67
N VAL A 321 41.98 23.32 24.69
CA VAL A 321 42.90 22.20 24.42
C VAL A 321 43.42 22.28 23.00
N ALA A 322 42.55 22.51 22.01
CA ALA A 322 42.97 22.67 20.63
C ALA A 322 43.92 23.87 20.45
N ARG A 323 43.68 25.01 21.13
CA ARG A 323 44.58 26.18 21.12
C ARG A 323 45.93 25.89 21.78
N LEU A 324 45.96 25.09 22.84
CA LEU A 324 47.20 24.67 23.48
C LEU A 324 48.06 23.84 22.52
N GLU A 325 47.43 22.89 21.81
CA GLU A 325 48.10 22.02 20.84
C GLU A 325 48.65 22.77 19.60
N GLU A 326 48.20 24.02 19.32
CA GLU A 326 48.77 24.84 18.24
C GLU A 326 50.26 25.10 18.44
N HIS A 327 50.71 25.22 19.69
CA HIS A 327 52.12 25.42 20.04
C HIS A 327 52.99 24.21 19.71
N LEU A 328 52.36 23.03 19.53
CA LEU A 328 53.00 21.80 19.09
C LEU A 328 52.93 21.62 17.56
N GLY A 329 52.26 22.54 16.84
CA GLY A 329 52.01 22.44 15.40
C GLY A 329 50.98 21.37 15.03
N LEU A 330 50.24 20.82 16.00
CA LEU A 330 49.31 19.70 15.76
C LEU A 330 47.92 20.16 15.32
N THR A 331 47.52 21.36 15.74
CA THR A 331 46.17 21.90 15.54
C THR A 331 46.20 23.37 15.11
N ARG A 332 45.06 23.88 14.65
CA ARG A 332 44.81 25.30 14.42
C ARG A 332 43.33 25.65 14.60
N VAL A 333 43.03 26.70 15.35
CA VAL A 333 41.68 27.09 15.75
C VAL A 333 41.32 28.45 15.16
N PHE A 334 40.25 28.46 14.36
CA PHE A 334 39.60 29.65 13.86
C PHE A 334 38.23 29.75 14.52
N ALA A 335 37.97 30.80 15.29
CA ALA A 335 36.71 30.95 16.01
C ALA A 335 36.22 32.39 15.97
N ALA A 336 34.91 32.56 16.09
CA ALA A 336 34.30 33.88 16.23
C ALA A 336 34.74 34.55 17.54
N PRO A 337 34.96 35.88 17.58
CA PRO A 337 35.28 36.58 18.83
C PRO A 337 34.21 36.44 19.93
N ASP A 338 32.95 36.26 19.54
CA ASP A 338 31.81 36.05 20.43
C ASP A 338 31.54 34.57 20.74
N GLY A 339 32.35 33.65 20.19
CA GLY A 339 32.18 32.21 20.39
C GLY A 339 31.01 31.58 19.65
N SER A 340 30.43 32.24 18.64
CA SER A 340 29.28 31.73 17.88
C SER A 340 29.58 30.57 16.92
N TRP A 341 30.84 30.35 16.54
CA TRP A 341 31.26 29.22 15.69
C TRP A 341 32.77 28.95 15.81
N ARG A 342 33.19 27.73 15.47
CA ARG A 342 34.59 27.26 15.54
C ARG A 342 34.92 26.32 14.39
N VAL A 343 36.10 26.50 13.77
CA VAL A 343 36.72 25.55 12.85
C VAL A 343 38.08 25.16 13.44
N MET A 344 38.23 23.88 13.77
CA MET A 344 39.41 23.35 14.44
C MET A 344 40.10 22.35 13.51
N ALA A 345 41.23 22.74 12.96
CA ALA A 345 42.08 21.85 12.18
C ALA A 345 42.93 20.97 13.11
N ASP A 346 43.05 19.69 12.78
CA ASP A 346 43.87 18.72 13.49
C ASP A 346 44.58 17.82 12.46
N THR A 347 45.90 17.70 12.58
CA THR A 347 46.75 16.89 11.70
C THR A 347 46.54 15.38 11.87
N ARG A 348 45.84 14.96 12.95
CA ARG A 348 45.59 13.55 13.27
C ARG A 348 44.27 13.08 12.65
N SER A 349 44.34 12.02 11.86
CA SER A 349 43.18 11.43 11.17
C SER A 349 42.07 10.79 12.04
N PRO A 350 42.30 10.26 13.26
CA PRO A 350 41.22 9.63 14.03
C PRO A 350 40.02 10.55 14.24
N LEU A 351 38.82 9.96 14.18
CA LEU A 351 37.57 10.66 14.39
C LEU A 351 37.50 11.22 15.82
N THR A 352 37.03 12.46 15.92
CA THR A 352 36.80 13.15 17.20
C THR A 352 35.41 13.77 17.14
N ALA A 353 34.60 13.55 18.17
CA ALA A 353 33.29 14.17 18.26
C ALA A 353 33.44 15.69 18.35
N SER A 354 32.49 16.41 17.75
CA SER A 354 32.39 17.85 17.89
C SER A 354 31.69 18.20 19.21
N PRO A 355 32.06 19.30 19.89
CA PRO A 355 31.26 19.86 20.98
C PRO A 355 29.97 20.56 20.49
N LEU A 356 29.60 20.37 19.21
CA LEU A 356 28.41 20.91 18.54
C LEU A 356 28.39 22.45 18.50
N HIS A 357 27.22 23.07 18.31
CA HIS A 357 27.04 24.53 18.27
C HIS A 357 27.98 25.20 17.24
N ARG A 358 27.90 24.72 16.00
CA ARG A 358 28.68 25.23 14.85
C ARG A 358 30.19 25.11 15.07
N SER A 359 30.61 24.04 15.71
CA SER A 359 32.01 23.70 15.93
C SER A 359 32.36 22.49 15.08
N VAL A 360 33.42 22.55 14.28
CA VAL A 360 33.74 21.42 13.39
C VAL A 360 35.24 21.13 13.34
N TRP A 361 35.57 19.85 13.30
CA TRP A 361 36.95 19.39 13.09
C TRP A 361 37.27 19.30 11.61
N VAL A 362 38.46 19.73 11.20
CA VAL A 362 39.01 19.51 9.86
C VAL A 362 40.23 18.61 9.97
N LYS A 363 40.24 17.47 9.29
CA LYS A 363 41.28 16.43 9.47
C LYS A 363 41.75 15.83 8.13
N PRO A 364 43.02 15.43 8.00
CA PRO A 364 43.49 14.68 6.84
C PRO A 364 43.02 13.22 6.92
N LEU A 365 42.47 12.69 5.84
CA LEU A 365 42.15 11.28 5.71
C LEU A 365 42.32 10.83 4.26
N PRO A 366 43.48 10.27 3.90
CA PRO A 366 43.70 9.72 2.56
C PRO A 366 42.73 8.57 2.32
N ARG A 367 42.14 8.48 1.11
CA ARG A 367 41.13 7.47 0.78
C ARG A 367 41.55 6.03 1.11
N LYS A 368 42.84 5.71 0.90
CA LYS A 368 43.45 4.40 1.21
C LYS A 368 43.39 4.01 2.70
N ARG A 369 43.23 4.99 3.61
CA ARG A 369 43.18 4.83 5.07
C ARG A 369 41.78 5.00 5.67
N MET A 370 40.77 5.31 4.85
CA MET A 370 39.41 5.60 5.31
C MET A 370 38.85 4.47 6.17
N ILE A 371 38.85 3.23 5.66
CA ILE A 371 38.31 2.07 6.41
C ILE A 371 39.07 1.86 7.71
N ALA A 372 40.40 1.83 7.67
CA ALA A 372 41.21 1.58 8.86
C ALA A 372 40.97 2.62 9.97
N THR A 373 40.68 3.87 9.60
CA THR A 373 40.47 4.98 10.52
C THR A 373 39.04 5.01 11.07
N LEU A 374 38.04 4.81 10.21
CA LEU A 374 36.62 4.99 10.55
C LEU A 374 35.96 3.71 11.07
N ARG A 375 36.41 2.52 10.65
CA ARG A 375 35.81 1.23 11.04
C ARG A 375 35.74 0.96 12.55
N PRO A 376 36.72 1.38 13.38
CA PRO A 376 36.59 1.30 14.83
C PRO A 376 35.34 2.02 15.36
N MET A 377 34.92 3.10 14.70
CA MET A 377 33.78 3.94 15.08
C MET A 377 32.45 3.52 14.45
N ARG A 378 32.39 2.40 13.73
CA ARG A 378 31.19 1.90 13.00
C ARG A 378 29.88 1.88 13.77
N ARG A 379 29.92 1.84 15.11
CA ARG A 379 28.73 1.86 15.97
C ARG A 379 28.12 3.26 16.07
N TYR A 380 28.91 4.30 15.80
CA TYR A 380 28.49 5.70 15.91
C TYR A 380 28.31 6.34 14.52
N LEU A 381 28.96 5.82 13.47
CA LEU A 381 28.87 6.41 12.13
C LEU A 381 27.45 6.32 11.55
N GLN A 382 26.95 7.44 11.01
CA GLN A 382 25.66 7.48 10.32
C GLN A 382 25.80 8.09 8.92
N THR A 383 25.85 9.41 8.80
CA THR A 383 25.83 10.09 7.50
C THR A 383 27.23 10.49 7.04
N ALA A 384 27.58 10.13 5.81
CA ALA A 384 28.77 10.61 5.13
C ALA A 384 28.39 11.56 3.98
N GLY A 385 28.67 12.85 4.12
CA GLY A 385 28.54 13.82 3.03
C GLY A 385 29.78 13.77 2.13
N ILE A 386 29.65 13.40 0.85
CA ILE A 386 30.82 13.22 -0.04
C ILE A 386 30.77 14.23 -1.18
N ALA A 387 31.89 14.90 -1.44
CA ALA A 387 32.05 15.80 -2.58
C ALA A 387 33.30 15.46 -3.41
N GLY A 388 33.09 15.27 -4.73
CA GLY A 388 34.13 14.96 -5.71
C GLY A 388 33.54 14.68 -7.09
N SER A 389 34.34 14.10 -7.98
CA SER A 389 33.83 13.66 -9.28
C SER A 389 32.78 12.55 -9.12
N PRO A 390 31.90 12.29 -10.11
CA PRO A 390 30.96 11.17 -10.05
C PRO A 390 31.64 9.80 -9.78
N THR A 391 32.87 9.61 -10.27
CA THR A 391 33.65 8.40 -10.02
C THR A 391 34.13 8.35 -8.57
N ASP A 392 34.66 9.45 -8.04
CA ASP A 392 35.07 9.53 -6.64
C ASP A 392 33.89 9.29 -5.70
N ILE A 393 32.73 9.89 -5.98
CA ILE A 393 31.53 9.70 -5.17
C ILE A 393 31.16 8.22 -5.14
N ALA A 394 31.16 7.52 -6.28
CA ALA A 394 30.83 6.10 -6.32
C ALA A 394 31.82 5.23 -5.52
N GLU A 395 33.13 5.49 -5.64
CA GLU A 395 34.17 4.74 -4.94
C GLU A 395 34.20 5.02 -3.43
N LEU A 396 34.15 6.29 -3.05
CA LEU A 396 34.17 6.73 -1.67
C LEU A 396 32.87 6.33 -0.95
N SER A 397 31.72 6.33 -1.64
CA SER A 397 30.46 5.82 -1.07
C SER A 397 30.61 4.38 -0.62
N ARG A 398 31.14 3.50 -1.47
CA ARG A 398 31.37 2.09 -1.11
C ARG A 398 32.33 1.96 0.07
N THR A 399 33.36 2.80 0.10
CA THR A 399 34.38 2.80 1.15
C THR A 399 33.83 3.27 2.50
N ALA A 400 33.04 4.35 2.50
CA ALA A 400 32.38 4.89 3.70
C ALA A 400 31.35 3.90 4.27
N LEU A 401 30.54 3.28 3.41
CA LEU A 401 29.59 2.24 3.80
C LEU A 401 30.30 1.01 4.37
N ALA A 402 31.41 0.56 3.75
CA ALA A 402 32.22 -0.53 4.27
C ALA A 402 32.90 -0.20 5.61
N ALA A 403 33.26 1.07 5.83
CA ALA A 403 33.76 1.55 7.11
C ALA A 403 32.65 1.53 8.19
N GLY A 404 31.39 1.75 7.82
CA GLY A 404 30.24 1.60 8.69
C GLY A 404 29.31 2.80 8.76
N ALA A 405 29.48 3.80 7.89
CA ALA A 405 28.42 4.78 7.67
C ALA A 405 27.16 4.07 7.14
N THR A 406 25.99 4.55 7.54
CA THR A 406 24.70 3.93 7.18
C THR A 406 24.10 4.56 5.93
N ARG A 407 24.47 5.81 5.63
CA ARG A 407 24.04 6.54 4.43
C ARG A 407 25.12 7.47 3.91
N VAL A 408 25.04 7.76 2.62
CA VAL A 408 25.91 8.71 1.91
C VAL A 408 25.03 9.75 1.22
N THR A 409 25.39 11.02 1.34
CA THR A 409 24.66 12.14 0.74
C THR A 409 25.62 13.04 -0.02
N PRO A 410 25.13 13.90 -0.92
CA PRO A 410 25.90 15.07 -1.30
C PRO A 410 26.07 16.00 -0.08
N VAL A 411 27.17 16.73 -0.07
CA VAL A 411 27.37 17.87 0.84
C VAL A 411 26.34 18.96 0.49
N GLY A 412 25.71 19.55 1.50
CA GLY A 412 24.57 20.47 1.42
C GLY A 412 23.21 19.80 1.61
N ALA A 413 23.16 18.48 1.67
CA ALA A 413 21.94 17.70 1.86
C ALA A 413 22.13 16.61 2.92
N MET A 414 23.09 16.78 3.84
CA MET A 414 23.36 15.77 4.87
C MET A 414 22.15 15.58 5.79
N LEU A 415 21.45 16.67 6.11
CA LEU A 415 20.27 16.66 6.98
C LEU A 415 18.97 16.34 6.25
N GLU A 416 18.96 16.31 4.91
CA GLU A 416 17.77 15.95 4.16
C GLU A 416 17.40 14.48 4.40
N SER A 417 16.14 14.14 4.22
CA SER A 417 15.66 12.76 4.25
C SER A 417 14.74 12.50 3.07
N TYR A 418 14.45 11.24 2.81
CA TYR A 418 13.50 10.83 1.79
C TYR A 418 12.51 9.82 2.39
N ALA A 419 11.31 9.78 1.82
CA ALA A 419 10.23 9.03 2.43
C ALA A 419 10.53 7.53 2.57
N GLY A 420 10.37 7.02 3.80
CA GLY A 420 10.66 5.62 4.17
C GLY A 420 12.16 5.29 4.30
N GLU A 421 13.04 6.28 4.36
CA GLU A 421 14.48 6.07 4.58
C GLU A 421 14.74 5.15 5.80
N PRO A 422 15.66 4.17 5.70
CA PRO A 422 16.06 3.39 6.87
C PRO A 422 16.75 4.30 7.89
N HIS A 423 16.18 4.42 9.07
CA HIS A 423 16.78 5.15 10.17
C HIS A 423 17.98 4.35 10.70
N ASP A 424 19.17 4.97 10.75
CA ASP A 424 20.42 4.31 11.13
C ASP A 424 20.71 2.99 10.39
N GLY A 425 20.30 2.92 9.12
CA GLY A 425 20.51 1.74 8.28
C GLY A 425 19.62 0.55 8.64
N VAL A 426 18.57 0.75 9.45
CA VAL A 426 17.62 -0.28 9.85
C VAL A 426 16.17 0.19 9.66
N TYR A 427 15.26 -0.78 9.58
CA TYR A 427 13.82 -0.54 9.48
C TYR A 427 13.14 -0.83 10.82
N ALA A 428 12.50 0.18 11.41
CA ALA A 428 11.91 0.10 12.75
C ALA A 428 10.84 -0.99 12.83
N LEU A 429 9.96 -1.10 11.84
CA LEU A 429 8.90 -2.12 11.80
C LEU A 429 9.49 -3.53 11.79
N GLN A 430 10.61 -3.76 11.08
CA GLN A 430 11.28 -5.06 11.12
C GLN A 430 11.87 -5.38 12.50
N ARG A 431 12.27 -4.36 13.27
CA ARG A 431 12.74 -4.53 14.66
C ARG A 431 11.58 -4.87 15.60
N TYR A 432 10.40 -4.32 15.34
CA TYR A 432 9.17 -4.53 16.11
C TYR A 432 8.31 -5.72 15.62
N SER A 433 8.76 -6.44 14.60
CA SER A 433 8.03 -7.60 14.04
C SER A 433 8.92 -8.84 13.92
N ARG A 434 8.31 -9.99 13.74
CA ARG A 434 8.99 -11.27 13.43
C ARG A 434 8.33 -11.94 12.24
N ARG A 435 9.11 -12.73 11.50
CA ARG A 435 8.59 -13.58 10.43
C ARG A 435 8.03 -14.86 11.02
N VAL A 436 6.82 -15.21 10.61
CA VAL A 436 6.14 -16.45 10.98
C VAL A 436 5.76 -17.20 9.72
N ALA A 437 5.73 -18.53 9.80
CA ALA A 437 5.39 -19.39 8.67
C ALA A 437 4.50 -20.56 9.08
N VAL A 438 3.62 -20.97 8.18
CA VAL A 438 2.77 -22.16 8.29
C VAL A 438 2.93 -22.98 7.03
N GLN A 439 3.36 -24.24 7.17
CA GLN A 439 3.37 -25.21 6.09
C GLN A 439 2.11 -26.07 6.18
N ALA A 440 1.33 -26.11 5.10
CA ALA A 440 0.07 -26.84 5.05
C ALA A 440 0.13 -28.00 4.04
N ASP A 441 -0.82 -28.94 4.14
CA ASP A 441 -0.93 -30.06 3.21
C ASP A 441 -1.35 -29.56 1.81
N PRO A 442 -0.55 -29.80 0.75
CA PRO A 442 -0.90 -29.41 -0.61
C PRO A 442 -2.27 -29.91 -1.08
N SER A 443 -2.68 -31.12 -0.66
CA SER A 443 -3.94 -31.73 -1.10
C SER A 443 -5.19 -31.03 -0.55
N LEU A 444 -5.07 -30.42 0.63
CA LEU A 444 -6.17 -29.70 1.29
C LEU A 444 -6.17 -28.21 0.94
N PHE A 445 -4.98 -27.64 0.75
CA PHE A 445 -4.80 -26.20 0.66
C PHE A 445 -4.45 -25.70 -0.73
N ALA A 446 -4.41 -26.55 -1.77
CA ALA A 446 -4.02 -26.20 -3.14
C ALA A 446 -4.62 -24.87 -3.65
N THR A 447 -5.91 -24.62 -3.39
CA THR A 447 -6.62 -23.42 -3.85
C THR A 447 -6.65 -22.29 -2.82
N THR A 448 -6.03 -22.45 -1.66
CA THR A 448 -6.01 -21.46 -0.58
C THR A 448 -4.78 -20.57 -0.68
N ALA A 449 -4.95 -19.32 -1.12
CA ALA A 449 -3.86 -18.37 -1.28
C ALA A 449 -3.48 -17.65 0.02
N CYS A 450 -4.45 -17.46 0.92
CA CYS A 450 -4.26 -16.86 2.24
C CYS A 450 -5.02 -17.68 3.29
N LEU A 451 -4.35 -18.04 4.39
CA LEU A 451 -4.96 -18.84 5.45
C LEU A 451 -6.04 -18.06 6.21
N ASP A 452 -5.83 -16.77 6.42
CA ASP A 452 -6.75 -15.96 7.23
C ASP A 452 -8.14 -15.82 6.59
N ASP A 453 -8.24 -15.98 5.26
CA ASP A 453 -9.53 -16.02 4.55
C ASP A 453 -10.46 -17.16 5.04
N LEU A 454 -9.88 -18.23 5.61
CA LEU A 454 -10.60 -19.38 6.16
C LEU A 454 -10.92 -19.24 7.65
N ALA A 455 -10.18 -18.38 8.37
CA ALA A 455 -10.31 -18.21 9.80
C ALA A 455 -11.38 -17.16 10.15
N ARG A 456 -11.50 -16.09 9.35
CA ARG A 456 -12.37 -14.95 9.68
C ARG A 456 -12.73 -14.07 8.48
N PRO A 457 -13.78 -13.25 8.59
CA PRO A 457 -14.08 -12.22 7.59
C PRO A 457 -13.08 -11.06 7.68
N VAL A 458 -12.83 -10.42 6.54
CA VAL A 458 -12.18 -9.10 6.51
C VAL A 458 -13.24 -8.05 6.79
N VAL A 459 -12.94 -7.12 7.70
CA VAL A 459 -13.83 -6.03 8.08
C VAL A 459 -13.16 -4.71 7.71
N LEU A 460 -13.75 -4.00 6.74
CA LEU A 460 -13.32 -2.66 6.37
C LEU A 460 -14.32 -1.62 6.90
N PRO A 461 -13.92 -0.34 7.02
CA PRO A 461 -14.82 0.72 7.46
C PRO A 461 -16.10 0.78 6.62
N PRO A 462 -17.25 1.13 7.24
CA PRO A 462 -18.50 1.28 6.50
C PRO A 462 -18.38 2.44 5.50
N PRO A 463 -19.04 2.33 4.34
CA PRO A 463 -18.98 3.37 3.33
C PRO A 463 -19.72 4.62 3.79
N GLY A 464 -19.15 5.80 3.52
CA GLY A 464 -19.74 7.10 3.82
C GLY A 464 -19.85 7.98 2.57
N GLY A 465 -20.68 9.02 2.63
CA GLY A 465 -20.82 10.02 1.55
C GLY A 465 -21.94 9.74 0.54
N PRO A 466 -22.08 10.61 -0.48
CA PRO A 466 -23.09 10.49 -1.53
C PRO A 466 -22.78 9.34 -2.49
N LEU A 467 -23.78 8.88 -3.24
CA LEU A 467 -23.57 7.95 -4.36
C LEU A 467 -22.81 8.65 -5.48
N LEU A 468 -21.84 7.95 -6.06
CA LEU A 468 -21.07 8.44 -7.20
C LEU A 468 -21.51 7.73 -8.48
N GLY A 469 -21.91 8.52 -9.47
CA GLY A 469 -22.10 8.08 -10.85
C GLY A 469 -20.80 8.16 -11.66
N LYS A 470 -20.89 7.77 -12.92
CA LYS A 470 -19.72 7.76 -13.83
C LYS A 470 -19.17 9.16 -14.11
N GLU A 471 -20.03 10.18 -14.18
CA GLU A 471 -19.61 11.57 -14.43
C GLU A 471 -18.84 12.15 -13.24
N ASP A 472 -19.30 11.87 -12.02
CA ASP A 472 -18.67 12.32 -10.76
C ASP A 472 -17.23 11.82 -10.61
N VAL A 473 -16.91 10.71 -11.27
CA VAL A 473 -15.61 10.05 -11.22
C VAL A 473 -14.65 10.52 -12.32
N GLN A 474 -15.17 10.83 -13.50
CA GLN A 474 -14.35 11.14 -14.68
C GLN A 474 -13.77 12.56 -14.68
N GLU A 475 -14.49 13.54 -14.13
CA GLU A 475 -13.99 14.93 -14.04
C GLU A 475 -12.79 15.07 -13.08
N PRO A 476 -12.85 14.57 -11.83
CA PRO A 476 -11.71 14.63 -10.91
C PRO A 476 -10.49 13.86 -11.41
N ALA A 477 -10.69 12.75 -12.13
CA ALA A 477 -9.61 11.94 -12.69
C ALA A 477 -8.65 12.73 -13.58
N ARG A 478 -9.15 13.77 -14.25
CA ARG A 478 -8.36 14.64 -15.15
C ARG A 478 -7.46 15.61 -14.40
N ARG A 479 -7.69 15.81 -13.10
CA ARG A 479 -6.98 16.76 -12.23
C ARG A 479 -6.11 16.06 -11.19
N LEU A 480 -5.97 14.73 -11.28
CA LEU A 480 -5.11 13.97 -10.38
C LEU A 480 -3.66 14.46 -10.49
N ALA A 481 -2.97 14.45 -9.35
CA ALA A 481 -1.54 14.72 -9.33
C ALA A 481 -0.80 13.69 -10.18
N ARG A 482 0.29 14.09 -10.83
CA ARG A 482 1.08 13.21 -11.71
C ARG A 482 1.58 11.95 -10.98
N ALA A 483 1.87 12.05 -9.68
CA ALA A 483 2.30 10.92 -8.85
C ALA A 483 1.20 9.87 -8.62
N ASP A 484 -0.07 10.24 -8.81
CA ASP A 484 -1.24 9.38 -8.64
C ASP A 484 -1.83 8.94 -9.99
N ALA A 485 -1.15 9.27 -11.09
CA ALA A 485 -1.61 9.08 -12.46
C ALA A 485 -0.51 8.47 -13.34
N GLU A 486 -0.24 7.18 -13.13
CA GLU A 486 0.92 6.49 -13.69
C GLU A 486 0.53 5.45 -14.76
N LEU A 487 -0.66 4.85 -14.64
CA LEU A 487 -1.17 3.81 -15.53
C LEU A 487 -2.61 4.12 -15.95
N TYR A 488 -2.89 3.97 -17.25
CA TYR A 488 -4.14 4.44 -17.86
C TYR A 488 -4.85 3.32 -18.61
N PHE A 489 -6.07 3.02 -18.20
CA PHE A 489 -6.93 2.04 -18.86
C PHE A 489 -8.25 2.66 -19.32
N ARG A 490 -8.82 2.08 -20.37
CA ARG A 490 -10.06 2.54 -20.97
C ARG A 490 -11.14 1.46 -20.91
N SER A 491 -12.33 1.87 -20.53
CA SER A 491 -13.49 0.98 -20.51
C SER A 491 -13.86 0.54 -21.93
N GLY A 492 -14.42 -0.67 -22.09
CA GLY A 492 -14.81 -1.21 -23.40
C GLY A 492 -15.99 -0.50 -24.09
N GLY A 493 -16.56 0.55 -23.51
CA GLY A 493 -17.61 1.37 -24.15
C GLY A 493 -19.02 0.78 -24.23
N SER A 494 -19.33 -0.24 -23.41
CA SER A 494 -20.63 -0.95 -23.44
C SER A 494 -21.88 -0.10 -23.18
N THR A 495 -21.74 1.09 -22.59
CA THR A 495 -22.85 1.98 -22.19
C THR A 495 -22.70 3.40 -22.74
N GLY A 496 -21.80 3.62 -23.71
CA GLY A 496 -21.53 4.94 -24.30
C GLY A 496 -20.05 5.27 -24.43
N ALA A 497 -19.70 6.56 -24.33
CA ALA A 497 -18.32 7.03 -24.48
C ALA A 497 -17.35 6.27 -23.53
N PRO A 498 -16.22 5.73 -24.04
CA PRO A 498 -15.26 5.02 -23.21
C PRO A 498 -14.68 5.92 -22.10
N ALA A 499 -14.81 5.48 -20.85
CA ALA A 499 -14.26 6.15 -19.68
C ALA A 499 -12.78 5.81 -19.49
N LEU A 500 -12.03 6.77 -18.96
CA LEU A 500 -10.62 6.62 -18.61
C LEU A 500 -10.49 6.39 -17.11
N SER A 501 -9.75 5.35 -16.73
CA SER A 501 -9.47 5.03 -15.34
C SER A 501 -7.96 5.07 -15.13
N VAL A 502 -7.53 5.71 -14.04
CA VAL A 502 -6.15 6.16 -13.83
C VAL A 502 -5.60 5.60 -12.53
N PHE A 503 -4.50 4.87 -12.57
CA PHE A 503 -3.95 4.14 -11.42
C PHE A 503 -2.54 4.65 -11.11
N SER A 504 -2.17 4.64 -9.83
CA SER A 504 -0.76 4.49 -9.46
C SER A 504 -0.35 3.03 -9.68
N TYR A 505 0.94 2.76 -9.89
CA TYR A 505 1.46 1.39 -9.92
C TYR A 505 1.21 0.66 -8.61
N ASP A 506 1.19 1.40 -7.51
CA ASP A 506 0.88 0.92 -6.18
C ASP A 506 -0.57 0.41 -6.05
N ASP A 507 -1.53 1.11 -6.64
CA ASP A 507 -2.93 0.66 -6.69
C ASP A 507 -3.06 -0.61 -7.54
N TYR A 508 -2.44 -0.59 -8.72
CA TYR A 508 -2.46 -1.70 -9.66
C TYR A 508 -1.82 -2.96 -9.06
N ASP A 509 -0.67 -2.84 -8.41
CA ASP A 509 0.05 -3.94 -7.78
C ASP A 509 -0.79 -4.61 -6.68
N THR A 510 -1.39 -3.83 -5.78
CA THR A 510 -2.28 -4.34 -4.73
C THR A 510 -3.48 -5.08 -5.33
N GLN A 511 -4.09 -4.53 -6.38
CA GLN A 511 -5.22 -5.16 -7.06
C GLN A 511 -4.82 -6.47 -7.78
N MET A 512 -3.68 -6.50 -8.45
CA MET A 512 -3.21 -7.70 -9.15
C MET A 512 -2.82 -8.83 -8.20
N HIS A 513 -2.30 -8.52 -7.00
CA HIS A 513 -2.11 -9.51 -5.94
C HIS A 513 -3.45 -10.13 -5.49
N ALA A 514 -4.49 -9.31 -5.30
CA ALA A 514 -5.81 -9.83 -4.95
C ALA A 514 -6.40 -10.72 -6.07
N ALA A 515 -6.31 -10.27 -7.33
CA ALA A 515 -6.76 -11.04 -8.48
C ALA A 515 -6.02 -12.38 -8.62
N ALA A 516 -4.70 -12.41 -8.39
CA ALA A 516 -3.91 -13.64 -8.36
C ALA A 516 -4.40 -14.63 -7.30
N ARG A 517 -4.68 -14.16 -6.08
CA ARG A 517 -5.26 -15.01 -5.02
C ARG A 517 -6.65 -15.53 -5.40
N GLY A 518 -7.46 -14.69 -6.04
CA GLY A 518 -8.78 -15.07 -6.57
C GLY A 518 -8.70 -16.15 -7.64
N LEU A 519 -7.72 -16.06 -8.54
CA LEU A 519 -7.48 -17.04 -9.58
C LEU A 519 -7.02 -18.40 -9.02
N LEU A 520 -6.13 -18.39 -8.02
CA LEU A 520 -5.75 -19.61 -7.30
C LEU A 520 -6.98 -20.25 -6.61
N ALA A 521 -7.84 -19.43 -6.00
CA ALA A 521 -9.10 -19.89 -5.40
C ALA A 521 -10.04 -20.52 -6.44
N ALA A 522 -10.06 -20.01 -7.66
CA ALA A 522 -10.83 -20.54 -8.78
C ALA A 522 -10.31 -21.90 -9.29
N GLY A 523 -9.16 -22.37 -8.81
CA GLY A 523 -8.58 -23.67 -9.16
C GLY A 523 -7.54 -23.61 -10.29
N TYR A 524 -6.95 -22.45 -10.54
CA TYR A 524 -5.75 -22.35 -11.34
C TYR A 524 -4.58 -23.02 -10.63
N ASP A 525 -3.79 -23.81 -11.36
CA ASP A 525 -2.61 -24.49 -10.85
C ASP A 525 -1.35 -23.86 -11.47
N PRO A 526 -0.60 -23.02 -10.72
CA PRO A 526 0.59 -22.36 -11.25
C PRO A 526 1.74 -23.31 -11.59
N VAL A 527 1.73 -24.55 -11.08
CA VAL A 527 2.77 -25.55 -11.38
C VAL A 527 2.39 -26.37 -12.62
N GLY A 528 1.11 -26.77 -12.69
CA GLY A 528 0.62 -27.68 -13.72
C GLY A 528 0.11 -27.00 -15.00
N ASP A 529 -0.50 -25.82 -14.90
CA ASP A 529 -1.24 -25.23 -16.03
C ASP A 529 -0.32 -24.51 -17.02
N ARG A 530 -0.50 -24.80 -18.32
CA ARG A 530 0.16 -24.12 -19.44
C ARG A 530 -0.82 -23.18 -20.12
N THR A 531 -0.69 -21.89 -19.81
CA THR A 531 -1.77 -20.92 -20.00
C THR A 531 -1.60 -20.08 -21.24
N ALA A 532 -2.59 -20.10 -22.14
CA ALA A 532 -2.69 -19.13 -23.22
C ALA A 532 -3.53 -17.93 -22.81
N ASN A 533 -2.91 -16.75 -22.75
CA ASN A 533 -3.61 -15.49 -22.53
C ASN A 533 -4.11 -14.93 -23.86
N LEU A 534 -5.40 -15.09 -24.11
CA LEU A 534 -6.13 -14.70 -25.31
C LEU A 534 -7.09 -13.53 -25.03
N PHE A 535 -6.83 -12.72 -24.00
CA PHE A 535 -7.51 -11.43 -23.89
C PHE A 535 -7.00 -10.43 -24.94
N TYR A 536 -7.85 -9.48 -25.33
CA TYR A 536 -7.44 -8.40 -26.23
C TYR A 536 -6.39 -7.50 -25.57
N CYS A 537 -5.39 -7.11 -26.34
CA CYS A 537 -4.30 -6.23 -25.92
C CYS A 537 -4.28 -4.93 -26.75
N GLY A 538 -3.72 -3.85 -26.19
CA GLY A 538 -3.59 -2.56 -26.85
C GLY A 538 -4.79 -1.61 -26.66
N ALA A 539 -4.75 -0.45 -27.30
CA ALA A 539 -5.81 0.59 -27.24
C ALA A 539 -6.25 1.00 -25.81
N MET A 540 -5.34 0.88 -24.84
CA MET A 540 -5.58 1.10 -23.41
C MET A 540 -6.57 0.10 -22.78
N TYR A 541 -6.85 -1.02 -23.44
CA TYR A 541 -7.68 -2.08 -22.88
C TYR A 541 -6.86 -2.93 -21.90
N GLY A 542 -7.33 -3.01 -20.65
CA GLY A 542 -6.51 -3.52 -19.55
C GLY A 542 -6.45 -5.04 -19.43
N SER A 543 -7.41 -5.80 -19.97
CA SER A 543 -7.58 -7.22 -19.61
C SER A 543 -6.36 -8.08 -19.86
N PHE A 544 -5.73 -8.01 -21.05
CA PHE A 544 -4.53 -8.78 -21.34
C PHE A 544 -3.38 -8.44 -20.39
N ILE A 545 -3.15 -7.15 -20.14
CA ILE A 545 -2.06 -6.67 -19.26
C ILE A 545 -2.33 -7.06 -17.79
N SER A 546 -3.57 -6.94 -17.32
CA SER A 546 -3.96 -7.38 -15.98
C SER A 546 -3.69 -8.86 -15.78
N PHE A 547 -4.12 -9.72 -16.70
CA PHE A 547 -3.90 -11.16 -16.56
C PHE A 547 -2.47 -11.59 -16.90
N PHE A 548 -1.71 -10.77 -17.62
CA PHE A 548 -0.26 -10.92 -17.71
C PHE A 548 0.37 -10.75 -16.32
N SER A 549 0.10 -9.63 -15.63
CA SER A 549 0.63 -9.38 -14.29
C SER A 549 0.14 -10.40 -13.26
N VAL A 550 -1.10 -10.88 -13.37
CA VAL A 550 -1.62 -11.93 -12.48
C VAL A 550 -0.87 -13.25 -12.66
N LEU A 551 -0.61 -13.68 -13.90
CA LEU A 551 0.17 -14.90 -14.16
C LEU A 551 1.62 -14.77 -13.71
N GLU A 552 2.24 -13.60 -13.94
CA GLU A 552 3.59 -13.28 -13.47
C GLU A 552 3.70 -13.45 -11.94
N ARG A 553 2.73 -12.92 -11.19
CA ARG A 553 2.68 -13.05 -9.72
C ARG A 553 2.51 -14.47 -9.24
N LEU A 554 1.75 -15.28 -9.98
CA LEU A 554 1.54 -16.68 -9.67
C LEU A 554 2.74 -17.56 -10.07
N GLY A 555 3.71 -17.02 -10.84
CA GLY A 555 4.78 -17.80 -11.44
C GLY A 555 4.28 -18.84 -12.44
N GLY A 556 3.10 -18.61 -13.03
CA GLY A 556 2.44 -19.54 -13.95
C GLY A 556 3.04 -19.53 -15.35
N VAL A 557 2.92 -20.65 -16.07
CA VAL A 557 3.38 -20.74 -17.47
C VAL A 557 2.47 -19.90 -18.36
N GLN A 558 3.07 -18.95 -19.08
CA GLN A 558 2.33 -17.97 -19.87
C GLN A 558 2.70 -18.00 -21.36
N LEU A 559 1.69 -18.16 -22.20
CA LEU A 559 1.71 -17.97 -23.66
C LEU A 559 0.94 -16.68 -23.99
N PRO A 560 1.64 -15.54 -24.15
CA PRO A 560 1.02 -14.21 -24.29
C PRO A 560 0.56 -13.95 -25.73
N LEU A 561 -0.40 -14.74 -26.24
CA LEU A 561 -0.82 -14.73 -27.65
C LEU A 561 -1.71 -13.52 -28.01
N SER A 562 -2.57 -13.08 -27.09
CA SER A 562 -3.66 -12.12 -27.32
C SER A 562 -4.71 -12.60 -28.33
N ALA A 563 -5.94 -12.08 -28.20
CA ALA A 563 -6.97 -12.33 -29.21
C ALA A 563 -6.67 -11.57 -30.51
N GLY A 564 -6.79 -12.28 -31.62
CA GLY A 564 -6.60 -11.73 -32.97
C GLY A 564 -7.39 -12.51 -34.02
N PRO A 565 -7.53 -11.96 -35.23
CA PRO A 565 -8.42 -12.48 -36.28
C PRO A 565 -7.96 -13.81 -36.91
N ASP A 566 -6.68 -14.17 -36.78
CA ASP A 566 -6.14 -15.40 -37.34
C ASP A 566 -6.29 -16.57 -36.37
N HIS A 567 -7.49 -17.15 -36.33
CA HIS A 567 -7.81 -18.28 -35.46
C HIS A 567 -6.94 -19.51 -35.75
N ARG A 568 -6.52 -19.71 -37.00
CA ARG A 568 -5.66 -20.83 -37.40
C ARG A 568 -4.28 -20.72 -36.79
N ALA A 569 -3.64 -19.55 -36.90
CA ALA A 569 -2.34 -19.31 -36.28
C ALA A 569 -2.42 -19.46 -34.75
N THR A 570 -3.47 -18.92 -34.14
CA THR A 570 -3.70 -19.09 -32.70
C THR A 570 -3.84 -20.56 -32.32
N ALA A 571 -4.69 -21.33 -33.01
CA ALA A 571 -4.88 -22.75 -32.74
C ALA A 571 -3.58 -23.56 -32.90
N GLN A 572 -2.80 -23.28 -33.95
CA GLN A 572 -1.50 -23.92 -34.15
C GLN A 572 -0.54 -23.62 -32.99
N ALA A 573 -0.47 -22.37 -32.53
CA ALA A 573 0.36 -22.00 -31.38
C ALA A 573 -0.07 -22.69 -30.08
N LEU A 574 -1.38 -22.87 -29.85
CA LEU A 574 -1.89 -23.63 -28.70
C LEU A 574 -1.39 -25.09 -28.73
N ILE A 575 -1.40 -25.71 -29.91
CA ILE A 575 -0.98 -27.10 -30.12
C ILE A 575 0.54 -27.22 -29.96
N ASP A 576 1.31 -26.40 -30.68
CA ASP A 576 2.77 -26.46 -30.73
C ASP A 576 3.41 -26.23 -29.35
N HIS A 577 2.77 -25.40 -28.52
CA HIS A 577 3.24 -25.09 -27.18
C HIS A 577 2.54 -25.88 -26.07
N GLY A 578 1.68 -26.83 -26.42
CA GLY A 578 1.01 -27.71 -25.47
C GLY A 578 0.19 -26.92 -24.44
N ALA A 579 -0.60 -25.95 -24.88
CA ALA A 579 -1.50 -25.20 -24.00
C ALA A 579 -2.63 -26.09 -23.49
N ASP A 580 -2.95 -26.01 -22.20
CA ASP A 580 -4.06 -26.74 -21.58
C ASP A 580 -5.11 -25.82 -20.94
N THR A 581 -4.75 -24.55 -20.73
CA THR A 581 -5.55 -23.58 -20.00
C THR A 581 -5.71 -22.33 -20.86
N LEU A 582 -6.95 -21.90 -21.09
CA LEU A 582 -7.26 -20.72 -21.90
C LEU A 582 -7.81 -19.60 -21.03
N PHE A 583 -7.20 -18.41 -21.15
CA PHE A 583 -7.73 -17.17 -20.59
C PHE A 583 -8.28 -16.32 -21.71
N GLY A 584 -9.52 -15.83 -21.61
CA GLY A 584 -10.05 -14.95 -22.66
C GLY A 584 -11.50 -14.53 -22.52
N MET A 585 -11.96 -13.76 -23.50
CA MET A 585 -13.36 -13.38 -23.62
C MET A 585 -14.18 -14.57 -24.16
N PRO A 586 -15.34 -14.92 -23.57
CA PRO A 586 -16.22 -15.98 -24.05
C PRO A 586 -16.50 -15.94 -25.55
N SER A 587 -16.83 -14.77 -26.12
CA SER A 587 -17.07 -14.60 -27.56
C SER A 587 -15.89 -15.01 -28.43
N TYR A 588 -14.68 -14.55 -28.11
CA TYR A 588 -13.48 -14.92 -28.86
C TYR A 588 -13.15 -16.42 -28.74
N LEU A 589 -13.17 -16.95 -27.51
CA LEU A 589 -12.89 -18.37 -27.27
C LEU A 589 -13.89 -19.27 -28.01
N TRP A 590 -15.17 -18.87 -28.02
CA TRP A 590 -16.21 -19.58 -28.76
C TRP A 590 -15.90 -19.60 -30.26
N GLN A 591 -15.57 -18.46 -30.86
CA GLN A 591 -15.23 -18.38 -32.29
C GLN A 591 -13.98 -19.19 -32.65
N LEU A 592 -12.91 -19.07 -31.88
CA LEU A 592 -11.68 -19.83 -32.08
C LEU A 592 -11.94 -21.34 -32.04
N LEU A 593 -12.62 -21.81 -31.00
CA LEU A 593 -12.92 -23.23 -30.82
C LEU A 593 -13.83 -23.79 -31.92
N HIS A 594 -14.76 -22.99 -32.45
CA HIS A 594 -15.62 -23.42 -33.57
C HIS A 594 -14.89 -23.38 -34.92
N ALA A 595 -14.14 -22.31 -35.18
CA ALA A 595 -13.42 -22.14 -36.44
C ALA A 595 -12.35 -23.22 -36.67
N GLU A 596 -11.66 -23.63 -35.59
CA GLU A 596 -10.60 -24.64 -35.64
C GLU A 596 -10.97 -25.90 -34.82
N SER A 597 -12.26 -26.26 -34.84
CA SER A 597 -12.84 -27.36 -34.05
C SER A 597 -12.12 -28.69 -34.28
N ASP A 598 -11.92 -29.09 -35.54
CA ASP A 598 -11.30 -30.38 -35.86
C ASP A 598 -9.85 -30.47 -35.35
N ALA A 599 -9.07 -29.40 -35.50
CA ALA A 599 -7.68 -29.35 -35.05
C ALA A 599 -7.57 -29.40 -33.52
N LEU A 600 -8.37 -28.60 -32.82
CA LEU A 600 -8.33 -28.51 -31.35
C LEU A 600 -8.93 -29.75 -30.68
N ARG A 601 -9.91 -30.42 -31.31
CA ARG A 601 -10.42 -31.72 -30.86
C ARG A 601 -9.40 -32.84 -31.08
N ALA A 602 -8.71 -32.83 -32.22
CA ALA A 602 -7.62 -33.78 -32.46
C ALA A 602 -6.46 -33.61 -31.47
N TYR A 603 -6.18 -32.36 -31.08
CA TYR A 603 -5.20 -32.05 -30.04
C TYR A 603 -5.62 -32.56 -28.65
N GLY A 604 -6.86 -32.29 -28.23
CA GLY A 604 -7.43 -32.84 -26.98
C GLY A 604 -6.75 -32.43 -25.67
N GLY A 605 -5.79 -31.48 -25.73
CA GLY A 605 -5.05 -31.04 -24.54
C GLY A 605 -5.71 -29.91 -23.75
N LEU A 606 -6.80 -29.30 -24.24
CA LEU A 606 -7.49 -28.20 -23.58
C LEU A 606 -8.36 -28.71 -22.42
N ARG A 607 -8.05 -28.29 -21.19
CA ARG A 607 -8.70 -28.78 -19.97
C ARG A 607 -9.40 -27.69 -19.17
N LYS A 608 -8.91 -26.45 -19.22
CA LYS A 608 -9.43 -25.36 -18.37
C LYS A 608 -9.69 -24.10 -19.19
N VAL A 609 -10.77 -23.41 -18.86
CA VAL A 609 -11.12 -22.08 -19.39
C VAL A 609 -11.42 -21.14 -18.23
N PHE A 610 -10.64 -20.07 -18.13
CA PHE A 610 -10.91 -18.95 -17.24
C PHE A 610 -11.31 -17.74 -18.07
N TYR A 611 -12.53 -17.27 -17.89
CA TYR A 611 -13.11 -16.25 -18.76
C TYR A 611 -13.44 -14.96 -18.00
N GLY A 612 -13.47 -13.82 -18.70
CA GLY A 612 -13.78 -12.54 -18.08
C GLY A 612 -14.59 -11.63 -18.99
N GLY A 613 -15.22 -10.62 -18.41
CA GLY A 613 -15.87 -9.53 -19.13
C GLY A 613 -17.18 -9.84 -19.85
N GLU A 614 -17.52 -11.12 -20.07
CA GLU A 614 -18.80 -11.66 -20.57
C GLU A 614 -19.09 -12.98 -19.82
N HIS A 615 -20.25 -13.59 -20.07
CA HIS A 615 -20.62 -14.90 -19.51
C HIS A 615 -20.89 -15.92 -20.62
N PHE A 616 -20.42 -17.15 -20.41
CA PHE A 616 -20.94 -18.29 -21.17
C PHE A 616 -22.38 -18.61 -20.76
N THR A 617 -23.21 -19.00 -21.72
CA THR A 617 -24.51 -19.63 -21.43
C THR A 617 -24.32 -21.06 -20.92
N ALA A 618 -25.33 -21.62 -20.24
CA ALA A 618 -25.29 -23.01 -19.78
C ALA A 618 -25.05 -23.99 -20.95
N GLU A 619 -25.63 -23.71 -22.11
CA GLU A 619 -25.49 -24.55 -23.31
C GLU A 619 -24.10 -24.46 -23.94
N GLN A 620 -23.51 -23.26 -23.97
CA GLN A 620 -22.12 -23.09 -24.39
C GLN A 620 -21.19 -23.88 -23.47
N GLN A 621 -21.38 -23.81 -22.16
CA GLN A 621 -20.59 -24.59 -21.21
C GLN A 621 -20.75 -26.10 -21.41
N ARG A 622 -21.98 -26.60 -21.66
CA ARG A 622 -22.21 -28.02 -22.00
C ARG A 622 -21.44 -28.42 -23.26
N THR A 623 -21.54 -27.61 -24.31
CA THR A 623 -20.84 -27.84 -25.58
C THR A 623 -19.32 -27.90 -25.38
N LEU A 624 -18.75 -26.97 -24.60
CA LEU A 624 -17.32 -26.94 -24.28
C LEU A 624 -16.86 -28.21 -23.55
N ARG A 625 -17.65 -28.71 -22.60
CA ARG A 625 -17.37 -29.97 -21.88
C ARG A 625 -17.46 -31.18 -22.83
N ASP A 626 -18.57 -31.31 -23.54
CA ASP A 626 -18.88 -32.52 -24.32
C ASP A 626 -18.03 -32.63 -25.59
N THR A 627 -17.69 -31.50 -26.22
CA THR A 627 -17.01 -31.47 -27.53
C THR A 627 -15.49 -31.41 -27.40
N PHE A 628 -14.99 -30.63 -26.44
CA PHE A 628 -13.56 -30.35 -26.28
C PHE A 628 -12.96 -31.00 -25.01
N GLY A 629 -13.77 -31.62 -24.15
CA GLY A 629 -13.27 -32.25 -22.92
C GLY A 629 -12.85 -31.26 -21.83
N ILE A 630 -13.29 -30.01 -21.91
CA ILE A 630 -12.92 -28.98 -20.93
C ILE A 630 -13.55 -29.31 -19.57
N GLU A 631 -12.72 -29.50 -18.55
CA GLU A 631 -13.10 -29.90 -17.20
C GLU A 631 -13.54 -28.70 -16.35
N VAL A 632 -12.85 -27.57 -16.50
CA VAL A 632 -13.06 -26.36 -15.68
C VAL A 632 -13.46 -25.19 -16.57
N ILE A 633 -14.59 -24.55 -16.26
CA ILE A 633 -15.04 -23.31 -16.90
C ILE A 633 -15.47 -22.36 -15.79
N ARG A 634 -14.67 -21.33 -15.50
CA ARG A 634 -14.92 -20.38 -14.41
C ARG A 634 -14.61 -18.95 -14.81
N SER A 635 -15.28 -18.01 -14.16
CA SER A 635 -14.93 -16.59 -14.24
C SER A 635 -13.56 -16.38 -13.59
N ILE A 636 -12.65 -15.78 -14.35
CA ILE A 636 -11.30 -15.44 -13.89
C ILE A 636 -11.34 -14.35 -12.82
N THR A 637 -12.26 -13.39 -12.96
CA THR A 637 -12.58 -12.32 -12.00
C THR A 637 -13.85 -11.61 -12.46
N TYR A 638 -14.64 -11.12 -11.52
CA TYR A 638 -15.56 -10.02 -11.77
C TYR A 638 -14.85 -8.71 -11.45
N GLY A 639 -14.81 -7.78 -12.41
CA GLY A 639 -14.12 -6.52 -12.23
C GLY A 639 -14.58 -5.46 -13.22
N SER A 640 -14.18 -4.21 -12.95
CA SER A 640 -14.40 -3.07 -13.83
C SER A 640 -13.09 -2.35 -14.10
N THR A 641 -13.06 -1.55 -15.17
CA THR A 641 -11.88 -0.71 -15.45
C THR A 641 -11.69 0.37 -14.38
N ASP A 642 -12.75 0.81 -13.71
CA ASP A 642 -12.70 1.88 -12.73
C ASP A 642 -12.25 1.43 -11.33
N LEU A 643 -12.70 0.25 -10.90
CA LEU A 643 -12.44 -0.27 -9.54
C LEU A 643 -11.41 -1.41 -9.52
N GLY A 644 -11.07 -1.99 -10.67
CA GLY A 644 -10.24 -3.18 -10.76
C GLY A 644 -11.02 -4.47 -10.43
N PRO A 645 -10.36 -5.48 -9.84
CA PRO A 645 -11.00 -6.74 -9.47
C PRO A 645 -11.92 -6.55 -8.26
N LEU A 646 -13.18 -6.97 -8.40
CA LEU A 646 -14.25 -6.79 -7.40
C LEU A 646 -14.60 -8.11 -6.73
N GLY A 647 -14.59 -9.21 -7.48
CA GLY A 647 -14.87 -10.53 -6.95
C GLY A 647 -14.22 -11.66 -7.74
N TYR A 648 -14.22 -12.85 -7.15
CA TYR A 648 -13.58 -14.04 -7.70
C TYR A 648 -14.46 -15.28 -7.48
N GLN A 649 -14.29 -16.29 -8.33
CA GLN A 649 -14.92 -17.59 -8.12
C GLN A 649 -14.01 -18.52 -7.32
N CYS A 650 -14.59 -19.46 -6.61
CA CYS A 650 -13.87 -20.57 -6.00
C CYS A 650 -14.27 -21.90 -6.65
N THR A 651 -13.69 -23.01 -6.21
CA THR A 651 -14.02 -24.36 -6.72
C THR A 651 -15.50 -24.73 -6.56
N GLU A 652 -16.17 -24.16 -5.54
CA GLU A 652 -17.58 -24.38 -5.20
C GLU A 652 -18.52 -23.35 -5.83
N SER A 653 -17.99 -22.34 -6.53
CA SER A 653 -18.81 -21.33 -7.20
C SER A 653 -19.53 -21.94 -8.40
N THR A 654 -20.81 -21.57 -8.55
CA THR A 654 -21.64 -21.95 -9.70
C THR A 654 -22.25 -20.71 -10.35
N GLY A 655 -22.46 -20.76 -11.67
CA GLY A 655 -23.08 -19.66 -12.42
C GLY A 655 -22.39 -18.33 -12.22
N GLY A 656 -23.16 -17.30 -11.82
CA GLY A 656 -22.70 -15.93 -11.59
C GLY A 656 -22.26 -15.62 -10.15
N VAL A 657 -22.09 -16.63 -9.29
CA VAL A 657 -21.75 -16.43 -7.87
C VAL A 657 -20.25 -16.18 -7.68
N HIS A 658 -19.91 -15.09 -7.00
CA HIS A 658 -18.54 -14.69 -6.70
C HIS A 658 -18.39 -14.40 -5.20
N HIS A 659 -17.20 -14.66 -4.67
CA HIS A 659 -16.75 -14.04 -3.43
C HIS A 659 -16.31 -12.59 -3.70
N LEU A 660 -16.59 -11.70 -2.77
CA LEU A 660 -16.07 -10.33 -2.77
C LEU A 660 -14.57 -10.33 -2.47
N HIS A 661 -13.80 -9.49 -3.17
CA HIS A 661 -12.48 -9.06 -2.71
C HIS A 661 -12.66 -8.09 -1.53
N ALA A 662 -13.07 -8.63 -0.38
CA ALA A 662 -13.45 -7.89 0.82
C ALA A 662 -12.29 -7.17 1.51
N ASP A 663 -11.06 -7.43 1.05
CA ASP A 663 -9.85 -6.72 1.44
C ASP A 663 -9.54 -5.51 0.56
N LEU A 664 -10.22 -5.36 -0.58
CA LEU A 664 -10.11 -4.20 -1.46
C LEU A 664 -11.34 -3.30 -1.40
N HIS A 665 -12.52 -3.90 -1.17
CA HIS A 665 -13.79 -3.20 -1.36
C HIS A 665 -14.82 -3.52 -0.27
N THR A 666 -15.62 -2.51 0.04
CA THR A 666 -16.93 -2.70 0.68
C THR A 666 -18.01 -2.66 -0.41
N MET A 667 -19.04 -3.51 -0.30
CA MET A 667 -20.13 -3.61 -1.28
C MET A 667 -21.49 -3.38 -0.60
N GLU A 668 -22.32 -2.55 -1.23
CA GLU A 668 -23.72 -2.36 -0.91
C GLU A 668 -24.59 -2.87 -2.07
N ILE A 669 -25.80 -3.34 -1.75
CA ILE A 669 -26.83 -3.71 -2.74
C ILE A 669 -28.05 -2.85 -2.46
N LEU A 670 -28.32 -1.88 -3.34
CA LEU A 670 -29.36 -0.87 -3.15
C LEU A 670 -30.60 -1.14 -4.00
N ASP A 671 -31.75 -0.68 -3.54
CA ASP A 671 -33.02 -0.77 -4.26
C ASP A 671 -32.90 -0.12 -5.66
N LEU A 672 -33.66 -0.63 -6.63
CA LEU A 672 -33.59 -0.17 -8.02
C LEU A 672 -34.12 1.26 -8.20
N ALA A 673 -35.10 1.66 -7.39
CA ALA A 673 -35.74 2.97 -7.45
C ALA A 673 -35.28 3.90 -6.33
N GLU A 674 -34.85 3.35 -5.20
CA GLU A 674 -34.53 4.11 -3.98
C GLU A 674 -33.07 3.88 -3.54
N ASP A 675 -32.43 4.89 -2.95
CA ASP A 675 -31.04 4.81 -2.47
C ASP A 675 -30.95 4.19 -1.06
N ARG A 676 -31.69 3.09 -0.84
CA ARG A 676 -31.66 2.31 0.40
C ARG A 676 -31.27 0.86 0.14
N PRO A 677 -30.61 0.16 1.09
CA PRO A 677 -30.30 -1.26 0.96
C PRO A 677 -31.56 -2.12 0.74
N VAL A 678 -31.44 -3.17 -0.08
CA VAL A 678 -32.47 -4.21 -0.23
C VAL A 678 -32.40 -5.25 0.88
N ALA A 679 -33.44 -6.07 1.04
CA ALA A 679 -33.37 -7.19 1.99
C ALA A 679 -32.40 -8.29 1.50
N PRO A 680 -31.79 -9.08 2.40
CA PRO A 680 -30.89 -10.16 2.00
C PRO A 680 -31.51 -11.11 0.96
N GLY A 681 -30.79 -11.32 -0.15
CA GLY A 681 -31.22 -12.17 -1.27
C GLY A 681 -32.07 -11.48 -2.33
N GLU A 682 -32.55 -10.25 -2.10
CA GLU A 682 -33.21 -9.43 -3.12
C GLU A 682 -32.20 -8.88 -4.14
N THR A 683 -32.68 -8.63 -5.35
CA THR A 683 -31.84 -8.07 -6.44
C THR A 683 -31.86 -6.55 -6.37
N GLY A 684 -30.68 -5.94 -6.43
CA GLY A 684 -30.52 -4.49 -6.42
C GLY A 684 -29.32 -4.01 -7.23
N ARG A 685 -29.09 -2.70 -7.24
CA ARG A 685 -27.93 -2.03 -7.83
C ARG A 685 -26.68 -2.34 -7.00
N LEU A 686 -25.62 -2.80 -7.65
CA LEU A 686 -24.33 -2.99 -6.98
C LEU A 686 -23.62 -1.65 -6.82
N VAL A 687 -23.19 -1.37 -5.59
CA VAL A 687 -22.46 -0.16 -5.23
C VAL A 687 -21.19 -0.55 -4.48
N PHE A 688 -20.06 0.04 -4.86
CA PHE A 688 -18.75 -0.32 -4.30
C PHE A 688 -18.03 0.88 -3.73
N THR A 689 -17.36 0.67 -2.61
CA THR A 689 -16.37 1.59 -2.03
C THR A 689 -15.02 0.91 -2.05
N THR A 690 -14.04 1.49 -2.74
CA THR A 690 -12.68 0.94 -2.83
C THR A 690 -11.75 1.56 -1.79
N HIS A 691 -10.94 0.72 -1.16
CA HIS A 691 -9.88 1.08 -0.21
C HIS A 691 -8.49 0.87 -0.79
N ALA A 692 -8.44 0.35 -2.03
CA ALA A 692 -7.21 -0.02 -2.73
C ALA A 692 -6.69 1.07 -3.68
N ARG A 693 -7.38 2.22 -3.77
CA ARG A 693 -7.04 3.31 -4.71
C ARG A 693 -6.68 4.57 -3.96
N ARG A 694 -5.43 4.99 -4.11
CA ARG A 694 -4.88 6.20 -3.50
C ARG A 694 -5.18 7.46 -4.30
N GLY A 695 -5.03 7.38 -5.63
CA GLY A 695 -5.20 8.55 -6.50
C GLY A 695 -6.65 8.94 -6.68
N GLN A 696 -7.45 7.99 -7.14
CA GLN A 696 -8.87 8.21 -7.43
C GLN A 696 -9.72 7.50 -6.38
N HIS A 697 -10.19 8.27 -5.40
CA HIS A 697 -11.09 7.76 -4.38
C HIS A 697 -12.48 7.51 -4.96
N LEU A 698 -12.93 6.25 -4.92
CA LEU A 698 -14.25 5.82 -5.37
C LEU A 698 -15.04 5.34 -4.16
N GLY A 699 -15.73 6.27 -3.50
CA GLY A 699 -16.69 5.98 -2.44
C GLY A 699 -18.09 5.78 -3.02
N ARG A 700 -18.79 4.72 -2.60
CA ARG A 700 -20.18 4.42 -2.98
C ARG A 700 -20.47 4.59 -4.48
N TYR A 701 -19.60 4.03 -5.32
CA TYR A 701 -19.71 4.10 -6.77
C TYR A 701 -20.75 3.13 -7.32
N VAL A 702 -21.73 3.66 -8.07
CA VAL A 702 -22.76 2.87 -8.74
C VAL A 702 -22.22 2.30 -10.04
N ILE A 703 -21.89 1.02 -10.06
CA ILE A 703 -21.17 0.37 -11.17
C ILE A 703 -22.03 0.14 -12.42
N GLY A 704 -23.36 0.18 -12.28
CA GLY A 704 -24.32 -0.08 -13.35
C GLY A 704 -24.66 -1.57 -13.55
N ASP A 705 -24.20 -2.43 -12.65
CA ASP A 705 -24.51 -3.86 -12.62
C ASP A 705 -25.51 -4.18 -11.50
N LEU A 706 -26.31 -5.23 -11.70
CA LEU A 706 -27.29 -5.74 -10.75
C LEU A 706 -26.75 -6.99 -10.07
N GLY A 707 -27.10 -7.18 -8.79
CA GLY A 707 -26.75 -8.38 -8.08
C GLY A 707 -27.60 -8.61 -6.84
N ARG A 708 -27.41 -9.76 -6.22
CA ARG A 708 -28.04 -10.12 -4.94
C ARG A 708 -27.04 -10.77 -4.01
N GLU A 709 -27.26 -10.63 -2.72
CA GLU A 709 -26.49 -11.33 -1.70
C GLU A 709 -26.74 -12.84 -1.79
N VAL A 710 -25.69 -13.64 -1.60
CA VAL A 710 -25.78 -15.09 -1.45
C VAL A 710 -25.50 -15.44 0.01
N PRO A 711 -26.54 -15.75 0.82
CA PRO A 711 -26.38 -15.92 2.25
C PRO A 711 -25.59 -17.20 2.61
N GLY A 712 -25.03 -17.20 3.82
CA GLY A 712 -24.34 -18.34 4.41
C GLY A 712 -22.88 -18.50 3.97
N ARG A 713 -22.17 -19.42 4.65
CA ARG A 713 -20.76 -19.72 4.40
C ARG A 713 -20.59 -20.59 3.15
N CYS A 714 -19.55 -20.33 2.37
CA CYS A 714 -19.23 -21.18 1.22
C CYS A 714 -18.65 -22.53 1.69
N PRO A 715 -18.96 -23.65 1.02
CA PRO A 715 -18.30 -24.93 1.30
C PRO A 715 -16.78 -24.90 1.11
N CYS A 716 -16.24 -23.94 0.36
CA CYS A 716 -14.79 -23.74 0.23
C CYS A 716 -14.12 -23.25 1.53
N GLY A 717 -14.91 -22.95 2.59
CA GLY A 717 -14.44 -22.53 3.90
C GLY A 717 -14.19 -21.03 4.05
N ARG A 718 -14.16 -20.26 2.97
CA ARG A 718 -13.87 -18.82 3.05
C ARG A 718 -15.00 -18.02 3.68
N HIS A 719 -14.62 -16.99 4.44
CA HIS A 719 -15.53 -16.06 5.11
C HIS A 719 -15.90 -14.83 4.26
N ALA A 720 -15.22 -14.61 3.13
CA ALA A 720 -15.53 -13.49 2.25
C ALA A 720 -17.01 -13.52 1.80
N PRO A 721 -17.75 -12.40 1.89
CA PRO A 721 -19.14 -12.31 1.43
C PRO A 721 -19.31 -12.80 0.00
N ARG A 722 -20.49 -13.33 -0.31
CA ARG A 722 -20.82 -13.83 -1.64
C ARG A 722 -21.98 -13.06 -2.25
N PHE A 723 -21.91 -12.85 -3.56
CA PHE A 723 -22.98 -12.24 -4.33
C PHE A 723 -23.10 -12.90 -5.70
N GLU A 724 -24.29 -12.80 -6.27
CA GLU A 724 -24.59 -13.31 -7.60
C GLU A 724 -24.87 -12.14 -8.55
N LEU A 725 -24.19 -12.13 -9.69
CA LEU A 725 -24.44 -11.15 -10.75
C LEU A 725 -25.76 -11.45 -11.47
N ARG A 726 -26.57 -10.41 -11.68
CA ARG A 726 -27.90 -10.47 -12.32
C ARG A 726 -28.00 -9.70 -13.64
N GLY A 727 -26.87 -9.29 -14.21
CA GLY A 727 -26.79 -8.53 -15.46
C GLY A 727 -26.60 -7.04 -15.22
N ARG A 728 -26.82 -6.20 -16.24
CA ARG A 728 -26.63 -4.75 -16.15
C ARG A 728 -27.95 -4.00 -16.13
N THR A 729 -27.97 -2.83 -15.50
CA THR A 729 -29.15 -1.94 -15.50
C THR A 729 -29.54 -1.51 -16.93
N GLY A 730 -28.57 -1.41 -17.86
CA GLY A 730 -28.80 -1.08 -19.27
C GLY A 730 -29.08 -2.25 -20.22
N ASP A 731 -28.89 -3.51 -19.78
CA ASP A 731 -29.37 -4.69 -20.51
C ASP A 731 -30.90 -4.83 -20.42
N VAL A 732 -31.51 -4.01 -19.56
CA VAL A 732 -32.94 -3.86 -19.41
C VAL A 732 -33.40 -2.73 -20.32
N MET A 733 -34.05 -3.08 -21.42
CA MET A 733 -34.71 -2.13 -22.29
C MET A 733 -36.14 -1.88 -21.85
N ARG A 734 -36.55 -0.61 -21.85
CA ARG A 734 -37.97 -0.26 -21.77
C ARG A 734 -38.59 -0.40 -23.15
N VAL A 735 -39.68 -1.14 -23.24
CA VAL A 735 -40.49 -1.30 -24.45
C VAL A 735 -41.95 -1.09 -24.08
N ALA A 736 -42.58 -0.08 -24.67
CA ALA A 736 -43.83 0.49 -24.20
C ALA A 736 -43.79 0.80 -22.68
N THR A 737 -44.62 0.17 -21.87
CA THR A 737 -44.64 0.31 -20.39
C THR A 737 -43.85 -0.76 -19.65
N TYR A 738 -43.29 -1.76 -20.36
CA TYR A 738 -42.65 -2.93 -19.78
C TYR A 738 -41.12 -2.82 -19.84
N PHE A 739 -40.44 -3.50 -18.90
CA PHE A 739 -38.99 -3.63 -18.87
C PHE A 739 -38.58 -5.05 -19.27
N LEU A 740 -37.78 -5.17 -20.31
CA LEU A 740 -37.32 -6.43 -20.87
C LEU A 740 -35.79 -6.53 -20.75
N GLY A 741 -35.28 -7.62 -20.19
CA GLY A 741 -33.85 -7.86 -20.03
C GLY A 741 -33.31 -8.76 -21.13
N HIS A 742 -32.21 -8.35 -21.78
CA HIS A 742 -31.50 -9.12 -22.80
C HIS A 742 -31.13 -10.54 -22.32
N ARG A 743 -30.66 -10.68 -21.07
CA ARG A 743 -30.32 -11.98 -20.45
C ARG A 743 -31.46 -13.00 -20.53
N ARG A 744 -32.70 -12.55 -20.34
CA ARG A 744 -33.87 -13.42 -20.37
C ARG A 744 -34.18 -13.92 -21.78
N PHE A 745 -33.85 -13.16 -22.83
CA PHE A 745 -33.88 -13.66 -24.21
C PHE A 745 -32.81 -14.73 -24.44
N LEU A 746 -31.58 -14.53 -23.95
CA LEU A 746 -30.52 -15.53 -24.03
C LEU A 746 -30.90 -16.85 -23.34
N ASP A 747 -31.42 -16.77 -22.11
CA ASP A 747 -31.79 -17.95 -21.32
C ASP A 747 -32.92 -18.74 -22.02
N LEU A 748 -33.98 -18.06 -22.46
CA LEU A 748 -35.08 -18.69 -23.21
C LEU A 748 -34.63 -19.29 -24.54
N ALA A 749 -33.78 -18.56 -25.29
CA ALA A 749 -33.24 -19.05 -26.56
C ALA A 749 -32.42 -20.33 -26.37
N GLY A 750 -31.60 -20.38 -25.30
CA GLY A 750 -30.78 -21.55 -24.98
C GLY A 750 -31.58 -22.72 -24.43
N GLU A 751 -32.37 -22.51 -23.38
CA GLU A 751 -33.06 -23.58 -22.64
C GLU A 751 -34.25 -24.16 -23.39
N ASN A 752 -35.04 -23.32 -24.06
CA ASN A 752 -36.28 -23.72 -24.72
C ASN A 752 -36.18 -23.71 -26.26
N GLY A 753 -35.28 -22.87 -26.79
CA GLY A 753 -35.04 -22.75 -28.23
C GLY A 753 -33.90 -23.62 -28.77
N GLY A 754 -33.04 -24.16 -27.91
CA GLY A 754 -31.86 -24.94 -28.31
C GLY A 754 -30.80 -24.12 -29.07
N HIS A 755 -30.88 -22.79 -29.01
CA HIS A 755 -29.96 -21.89 -29.69
C HIS A 755 -28.62 -21.79 -28.95
N ARG A 756 -27.51 -21.86 -29.70
CA ARG A 756 -26.15 -21.93 -29.13
C ARG A 756 -25.26 -20.72 -29.48
N GLY A 757 -25.76 -19.82 -30.32
CA GLY A 757 -25.00 -18.68 -30.84
C GLY A 757 -25.19 -17.40 -30.03
N GLU A 758 -24.58 -16.33 -30.51
CA GLU A 758 -24.78 -14.98 -29.98
C GLU A 758 -26.17 -14.42 -30.33
N LEU A 759 -26.72 -13.58 -29.44
CA LEU A 759 -28.01 -12.92 -29.59
C LEU A 759 -27.87 -11.42 -29.30
N GLN A 760 -28.39 -10.59 -30.20
CA GLN A 760 -28.45 -9.14 -30.06
C GLN A 760 -29.90 -8.68 -30.15
N VAL A 761 -30.30 -7.77 -29.27
CA VAL A 761 -31.60 -7.10 -29.36
C VAL A 761 -31.40 -5.72 -29.96
N ARG A 762 -32.17 -5.40 -31.00
CA ARG A 762 -32.18 -4.08 -31.62
C ARG A 762 -33.55 -3.44 -31.45
N LEU A 763 -33.55 -2.18 -31.05
CA LEU A 763 -34.75 -1.37 -30.91
C LEU A 763 -34.70 -0.24 -31.94
N ASP A 764 -35.77 -0.13 -32.71
CA ASP A 764 -35.94 0.88 -33.74
C ASP A 764 -37.37 1.45 -33.72
N ALA A 765 -37.50 2.70 -34.15
CA ALA A 765 -38.79 3.36 -34.33
C ALA A 765 -39.26 3.14 -35.78
N ALA A 766 -40.35 2.40 -35.98
CA ALA A 766 -40.90 2.09 -37.30
C ALA A 766 -42.38 2.50 -37.37
N ASP A 767 -42.73 3.40 -38.31
CA ASP A 767 -44.10 3.72 -38.73
C ASP A 767 -45.16 3.73 -37.60
N ALA A 768 -44.95 4.59 -36.61
CA ALA A 768 -45.80 4.82 -35.42
C ALA A 768 -45.80 3.74 -34.31
N ARG A 769 -44.92 2.73 -34.39
CA ARG A 769 -44.75 1.69 -33.35
C ARG A 769 -43.28 1.44 -33.00
N GLU A 770 -43.04 0.94 -31.80
CA GLU A 770 -41.73 0.40 -31.43
C GLU A 770 -41.55 -0.97 -32.07
N ARG A 771 -40.37 -1.23 -32.64
CA ARG A 771 -39.97 -2.55 -33.14
C ARG A 771 -38.81 -3.07 -32.31
N LEU A 772 -38.93 -4.32 -31.88
CA LEU A 772 -37.85 -5.07 -31.24
C LEU A 772 -37.45 -6.22 -32.16
N THR A 773 -36.23 -6.13 -32.69
CA THR A 773 -35.63 -7.16 -33.53
C THR A 773 -34.63 -7.97 -32.72
N VAL A 774 -34.91 -9.26 -32.51
CA VAL A 774 -33.98 -10.21 -31.92
C VAL A 774 -33.16 -10.85 -33.03
N ARG A 775 -31.91 -10.44 -33.15
CA ARG A 775 -30.95 -10.98 -34.13
C ARG A 775 -30.20 -12.13 -33.49
N VAL A 776 -30.35 -13.33 -34.01
CA VAL A 776 -29.72 -14.55 -33.50
C VAL A 776 -28.68 -15.07 -34.49
N GLU A 777 -27.50 -15.47 -34.02
CA GLU A 777 -26.44 -16.00 -34.87
C GLU A 777 -26.88 -17.31 -35.54
N ARG A 778 -26.72 -17.41 -36.85
CA ARG A 778 -27.12 -18.58 -37.62
C ARG A 778 -26.21 -19.76 -37.30
N THR A 779 -26.64 -20.60 -36.38
CA THR A 779 -26.11 -21.94 -36.14
C THR A 779 -26.95 -22.98 -36.89
N GLY A 780 -26.40 -24.17 -37.18
CA GLY A 780 -27.03 -25.19 -38.06
C GLY A 780 -28.45 -25.65 -37.69
N ALA A 781 -28.98 -25.30 -36.51
CA ALA A 781 -30.33 -25.62 -36.05
C ALA A 781 -31.21 -24.38 -35.75
N THR A 782 -30.83 -23.18 -36.22
CA THR A 782 -31.53 -21.94 -35.86
C THR A 782 -32.82 -21.76 -36.66
N ASP A 783 -33.96 -21.78 -35.97
CA ASP A 783 -35.29 -21.46 -36.51
C ASP A 783 -35.86 -20.18 -35.86
N PRO A 784 -35.87 -19.04 -36.58
CA PRO A 784 -36.35 -17.76 -36.04
C PRO A 784 -37.82 -17.77 -35.60
N GLU A 785 -38.70 -18.50 -36.29
CA GLU A 785 -40.13 -18.53 -35.95
C GLU A 785 -40.36 -19.32 -34.66
N ARG A 786 -39.67 -20.46 -34.51
CA ARG A 786 -39.69 -21.21 -33.25
C ARG A 786 -39.15 -20.39 -32.08
N LEU A 787 -38.07 -19.64 -32.28
CA LEU A 787 -37.50 -18.78 -31.25
C LEU A 787 -38.47 -17.65 -30.87
N ARG A 788 -39.17 -17.07 -31.85
CA ARG A 788 -40.24 -16.11 -31.60
C ARG A 788 -41.33 -16.68 -30.70
N GLU A 789 -41.80 -17.90 -30.97
CA GLU A 789 -42.80 -18.60 -30.14
C GLU A 789 -42.28 -18.83 -28.71
N VAL A 790 -41.02 -19.26 -28.58
CA VAL A 790 -40.35 -19.47 -27.29
C VAL A 790 -40.30 -18.18 -26.48
N PHE A 791 -39.91 -17.05 -27.09
CA PHE A 791 -39.88 -15.78 -26.38
C PHE A 791 -41.27 -15.33 -25.92
N LEU A 792 -42.29 -15.46 -26.77
CA LEU A 792 -43.67 -15.12 -26.40
C LEU A 792 -44.24 -16.06 -25.32
N ALA A 793 -43.85 -17.33 -25.30
CA ALA A 793 -44.29 -18.28 -24.28
C ALA A 793 -43.61 -18.02 -22.92
N GLY A 794 -42.29 -17.77 -22.91
CA GLY A 794 -41.46 -17.65 -21.71
C GLY A 794 -41.32 -16.23 -21.14
N TYR A 795 -41.79 -15.22 -21.87
CA TYR A 795 -41.65 -13.82 -21.49
C TYR A 795 -43.03 -13.11 -21.45
N PRO A 796 -43.78 -13.20 -20.32
CA PRO A 796 -45.15 -12.68 -20.19
C PRO A 796 -45.29 -11.20 -20.54
N GLU A 797 -44.32 -10.37 -20.13
CA GLU A 797 -44.30 -8.93 -20.39
C GLU A 797 -44.15 -8.62 -21.89
N LEU A 798 -43.27 -9.35 -22.59
CA LEU A 798 -43.10 -9.26 -24.04
C LEU A 798 -44.38 -9.71 -24.76
N ARG A 799 -45.00 -10.80 -24.30
CA ARG A 799 -46.27 -11.29 -24.86
C ARG A 799 -47.39 -10.27 -24.70
N SER A 800 -47.51 -9.63 -23.54
CA SER A 800 -48.50 -8.56 -23.32
C SER A 800 -48.24 -7.38 -24.26
N ALA A 801 -46.99 -6.91 -24.40
CA ALA A 801 -46.64 -5.81 -25.28
C ALA A 801 -46.98 -6.08 -26.76
N VAL A 802 -46.74 -7.31 -27.23
CA VAL A 802 -47.08 -7.74 -28.61
C VAL A 802 -48.59 -7.92 -28.79
N ALA A 803 -49.29 -8.53 -27.81
CA ALA A 803 -50.74 -8.75 -27.87
C ALA A 803 -51.54 -7.45 -27.83
N GLU A 804 -51.09 -6.47 -27.04
CA GLU A 804 -51.67 -5.12 -26.94
C GLU A 804 -51.30 -4.22 -28.13
N ARG A 805 -50.53 -4.75 -29.10
CA ARG A 805 -50.05 -4.03 -30.30
C ARG A 805 -49.21 -2.79 -29.99
N LEU A 806 -48.52 -2.79 -28.85
CA LEU A 806 -47.59 -1.74 -28.44
C LEU A 806 -46.18 -1.98 -28.99
N LEU A 807 -45.87 -3.22 -29.39
CA LEU A 807 -44.57 -3.65 -29.86
C LEU A 807 -44.68 -4.62 -31.04
N ASP A 808 -43.93 -4.36 -32.10
CA ASP A 808 -43.68 -5.35 -33.16
C ASP A 808 -42.41 -6.13 -32.83
N LEU A 809 -42.56 -7.40 -32.43
CA LEU A 809 -41.43 -8.33 -32.29
C LEU A 809 -41.02 -8.86 -33.68
N VAL A 810 -39.73 -8.96 -33.96
CA VAL A 810 -39.13 -9.63 -35.13
C VAL A 810 -37.99 -10.52 -34.61
N VAL A 811 -37.84 -11.73 -35.16
CA VAL A 811 -36.68 -12.58 -34.88
C VAL A 811 -36.03 -12.93 -36.21
N GLU A 812 -34.72 -12.71 -36.34
CA GLU A 812 -33.99 -13.00 -37.58
C GLU A 812 -32.70 -13.78 -37.29
N ALA A 813 -32.41 -14.77 -38.13
CA ALA A 813 -31.12 -15.45 -38.11
C ALA A 813 -30.12 -14.69 -39.00
N VAL A 814 -28.96 -14.32 -38.45
CA VAL A 814 -27.94 -13.51 -39.13
C VAL A 814 -26.57 -14.17 -39.06
N ASP A 815 -25.62 -13.72 -39.87
CA ASP A 815 -24.21 -14.11 -39.68
C ASP A 815 -23.68 -13.47 -38.37
N GLY A 816 -23.02 -14.24 -37.51
CA GLY A 816 -22.47 -13.76 -36.23
C GLY A 816 -21.47 -12.61 -36.41
N ALA A 817 -20.77 -12.56 -37.55
CA ALA A 817 -19.88 -11.46 -37.90
C ALA A 817 -20.62 -10.14 -38.20
N SER A 818 -21.93 -10.19 -38.47
CA SER A 818 -22.78 -9.02 -38.76
C SER A 818 -23.47 -8.41 -37.54
N LEU A 819 -23.17 -8.94 -36.34
CA LEU A 819 -23.65 -8.39 -35.08
C LEU A 819 -22.79 -7.20 -34.65
N ASP A 820 -23.42 -6.13 -34.15
CA ASP A 820 -22.71 -4.91 -33.78
C ASP A 820 -21.80 -5.13 -32.56
N ARG A 821 -20.53 -4.72 -32.66
CA ARG A 821 -19.50 -4.89 -31.61
C ARG A 821 -18.84 -3.56 -31.25
N SER A 822 -18.35 -3.47 -30.02
CA SER A 822 -17.51 -2.36 -29.57
C SER A 822 -16.18 -2.35 -30.35
N PRO A 823 -15.81 -1.23 -31.02
CA PRO A 823 -14.55 -1.11 -31.74
C PRO A 823 -13.31 -1.27 -30.86
N THR A 824 -13.42 -0.94 -29.56
CA THR A 824 -12.29 -0.93 -28.63
C THR A 824 -12.04 -2.30 -27.99
N SER A 825 -13.11 -3.06 -27.74
CA SER A 825 -13.03 -4.29 -26.94
C SER A 825 -13.48 -5.56 -27.66
N GLY A 826 -14.05 -5.44 -28.87
CA GLY A 826 -14.61 -6.57 -29.63
C GLY A 826 -15.89 -7.17 -29.02
N LYS A 827 -16.37 -6.64 -27.89
CA LYS A 827 -17.57 -7.14 -27.19
C LYS A 827 -18.83 -6.90 -28.01
N LEU A 828 -19.73 -7.89 -28.01
CA LEU A 828 -21.07 -7.77 -28.58
C LEU A 828 -21.86 -6.65 -27.86
N LEU A 829 -22.48 -5.76 -28.61
CA LEU A 829 -23.46 -4.81 -28.08
C LEU A 829 -24.79 -5.56 -27.89
N ALA A 830 -25.08 -5.96 -26.66
CA ALA A 830 -26.25 -6.79 -26.32
C ALA A 830 -27.59 -6.14 -26.72
N VAL A 831 -27.73 -4.84 -26.47
CA VAL A 831 -28.88 -4.03 -26.87
C VAL A 831 -28.39 -2.85 -27.72
N VAL A 832 -28.94 -2.71 -28.92
CA VAL A 832 -28.70 -1.57 -29.82
C VAL A 832 -30.00 -0.77 -29.91
N ASP A 833 -30.08 0.34 -29.19
CA ASP A 833 -31.24 1.22 -29.21
C ASP A 833 -31.02 2.39 -30.16
N THR A 834 -31.83 2.45 -31.22
CA THR A 834 -31.81 3.50 -32.24
C THR A 834 -33.07 4.37 -32.22
N ARG A 835 -33.94 4.19 -31.22
CA ARG A 835 -35.08 5.08 -30.97
C ARG A 835 -34.50 6.43 -30.53
N ARG A 836 -34.70 7.47 -31.34
CA ARG A 836 -34.30 8.84 -31.00
C ARG A 836 -35.36 9.55 -30.18
#